data_AF-A0AAE3ZXF3-F1
#
_entry.id   AF-A0AAE3ZXF3-F1
#
_cell.length_a   1.000
_cell.length_b   1.000
_cell.length_c   1.000
_cell.angle_alpha   90.00
_cell.angle_beta   90.00
_cell.angle_gamma   90.00
#
_symmetry.space_group_name_H-M   'P 1'
#
loop_
_entity.id
_entity.type
_entity.pdbx_description
1 polymer ?
#
loop_
_entity_poly.entity_id
_entity_poly.type
_entity_poly.pdbx_seq_one_letter_code
_entity_poly.pdbx_strand_id
1 'polypeptide(L)'
;MYAARPAVERCRQVAGLHDVPLIRAATGNGLAAPFAPDTPLTGRRLADLVRHASGPTDDVRMLTDDGAAHDALFREVAGLLGRDVLTTPDGARVDRWPGEDEAPDAVAVDRATGEPVGWTVIQPPDLATPLPGWFDVDDGIVRHRAGVVALALPDGVALATRADFVTRRAAAHRLRDGHPRLATVAVTVRSGGFVIGDYRGTQRVHAGRRLASVLGDLPLYGCDLRLWLTWPAEAADRDHLLRNVADLAETTGATVWTPPAGGAVELSGDRHDLRAIEPTGEPGVWQAHRPDRATGEAAFRSGPDGRLVPVTAPVTVTVRATPAAPAVPSAPAAPAVPAVSVAPAGPAAGVGPATAAAPVAGAGPAAAGARAAAPVVAGVAVPQVAPPAILFASAPPETQEEPVGTPSVGVPWLRGRAQVTTEPFEAFVISPDDPHDVATTGLRTPDLFVLGHLDPHAIRPDRRARWLLRVRVDAGGAVLASSIGAPVPSRFQHLLDQQVYLLPAGRLGRARLVTGYALTAGGTAVGTGTPGGTPLRIASAGALHGVPGLPDDAPRWPGPRTAYAVVPLHARTLPTGWMRLLRRAPAVTAGRLLVEVRVPEGRAIDVSAAAELLGRLPSVQSRAVRLHRAGIDLVVPPRHYERITALRVFEPAGSRWRRRRDAPQGTLADVLAHAQRS
;
A
#
# COMPACT_ATOMS: atom_id res chain seq x y z
N MET A 1 36.11 44.26 -18.60
CA MET A 1 34.77 44.25 -19.18
C MET A 1 34.29 42.80 -19.16
N TYR A 2 33.63 42.38 -18.08
CA TYR A 2 33.14 41.00 -17.91
C TYR A 2 31.88 40.84 -18.74
N ALA A 3 31.92 40.03 -19.80
CA ALA A 3 30.73 39.66 -20.55
C ALA A 3 29.71 39.02 -19.59
N ALA A 4 28.45 39.44 -19.70
CA ALA A 4 27.36 38.95 -18.86
C ALA A 4 27.30 37.42 -18.92
N ARG A 5 27.49 36.77 -17.76
CA ARG A 5 27.19 35.33 -17.61
C ARG A 5 25.75 35.14 -18.10
N PRO A 6 25.46 34.19 -19.02
CA PRO A 6 24.08 33.78 -19.21
C PRO A 6 23.63 33.26 -17.84
N ALA A 7 22.74 34.02 -17.20
CA ALA A 7 22.15 33.61 -15.94
C ALA A 7 21.38 32.33 -16.26
N VAL A 8 21.96 31.18 -15.94
CA VAL A 8 21.18 29.96 -15.76
C VAL A 8 20.30 30.28 -14.55
N GLU A 9 19.16 30.92 -14.80
CA GLU A 9 18.17 31.23 -13.78
C GLU A 9 17.86 29.93 -13.05
N ARG A 10 17.89 30.00 -11.73
CA ARG A 10 17.79 28.83 -10.87
C ARG A 10 16.39 28.24 -11.01
N CYS A 11 16.32 26.99 -11.49
CA CYS A 11 15.13 26.18 -11.33
C CYS A 11 14.89 25.90 -9.85
N ARG A 12 13.65 25.58 -9.50
CA ARG A 12 13.33 25.07 -8.17
C ARG A 12 14.19 23.86 -7.86
N GLN A 13 14.90 23.91 -6.73
CA GLN A 13 15.68 22.78 -6.25
C GLN A 13 14.75 21.75 -5.59
N VAL A 14 14.79 20.51 -6.10
CA VAL A 14 14.15 19.35 -5.46
C VAL A 14 15.12 18.78 -4.44
N ALA A 15 14.67 18.57 -3.19
CA ALA A 15 15.56 18.08 -2.15
C ALA A 15 16.15 16.71 -2.52
N GLY A 16 17.45 16.50 -2.30
CA GLY A 16 18.11 15.25 -2.67
C GLY A 16 18.29 15.03 -4.19
N LEU A 17 18.02 16.03 -5.03
CA LEU A 17 18.32 16.03 -6.47
C LEU A 17 19.22 17.21 -6.79
N HIS A 18 20.36 16.93 -7.44
CA HIS A 18 21.30 17.95 -7.86
C HIS A 18 21.20 18.19 -9.36
N ASP A 19 20.85 19.42 -9.74
CA ASP A 19 20.74 19.84 -11.13
C ASP A 19 22.10 20.28 -11.69
N VAL A 20 22.50 19.68 -12.81
CA VAL A 20 23.77 19.98 -13.48
C VAL A 20 23.48 20.55 -14.88
N PRO A 21 23.66 21.87 -15.08
CA PRO A 21 23.50 22.46 -16.40
C PRO A 21 24.66 22.05 -17.31
N LEU A 22 24.35 21.53 -18.48
CA LEU A 22 25.32 21.12 -19.50
C LEU A 22 24.93 21.69 -20.86
N ILE A 23 25.95 22.12 -21.61
CA ILE A 23 25.81 22.61 -22.98
C ILE A 23 26.58 21.69 -23.92
N ARG A 24 26.29 21.73 -25.23
CA ARG A 24 27.17 21.12 -26.23
C ARG A 24 28.51 21.86 -26.22
N ALA A 25 29.60 21.10 -26.25
CA ALA A 25 30.94 21.66 -26.33
C ALA A 25 31.11 22.42 -27.66
N ALA A 26 31.87 23.51 -27.66
CA ALA A 26 32.16 24.25 -28.88
C ALA A 26 32.99 23.43 -29.88
N THR A 27 33.69 22.41 -29.39
CA THR A 27 34.50 21.49 -30.19
C THR A 27 33.95 20.06 -30.10
N GLY A 28 33.57 19.50 -31.25
CA GLY A 28 33.05 18.13 -31.36
C GLY A 28 31.63 17.95 -30.84
N ASN A 29 31.24 16.69 -30.63
CA ASN A 29 29.87 16.30 -30.21
C ASN A 29 29.76 16.03 -28.69
N GLY A 30 30.71 16.51 -27.89
CA GLY A 30 30.73 16.29 -26.43
C GLY A 30 29.85 17.28 -25.66
N LEU A 31 29.67 17.03 -24.36
CA LEU A 31 29.06 17.99 -23.43
C LEU A 31 30.15 18.77 -22.68
N ALA A 32 29.86 20.02 -22.35
CA ALA A 32 30.72 20.90 -21.57
C ALA A 32 29.93 21.60 -20.47
N ALA A 33 30.62 22.05 -19.44
CA ALA A 33 30.02 22.93 -18.43
C ALA A 33 29.85 24.34 -19.01
N PRO A 34 28.78 25.09 -18.65
CA PRO A 34 28.56 26.44 -19.17
C PRO A 34 29.71 27.43 -18.93
N PHE A 35 30.49 27.23 -17.86
CA PHE A 35 31.63 28.07 -17.52
C PHE A 35 32.94 27.64 -18.21
N ALA A 36 32.93 26.54 -18.97
CA ALA A 36 34.09 26.02 -19.70
C ALA A 36 33.63 25.37 -21.04
N PRO A 37 33.00 26.12 -21.96
CA PRO A 37 32.37 25.59 -23.17
C PRO A 37 33.31 24.86 -24.13
N ASP A 38 34.60 25.20 -24.11
CA ASP A 38 35.62 24.64 -25.00
C ASP A 38 36.26 23.35 -24.46
N THR A 39 35.87 22.90 -23.26
CA THR A 39 36.43 21.71 -22.62
C THR A 39 35.38 20.61 -22.51
N PRO A 40 35.38 19.63 -23.43
CA PRO A 40 34.52 18.46 -23.32
C PRO A 40 34.74 17.72 -21.99
N LEU A 41 33.64 17.34 -21.35
CA LEU A 41 33.63 16.60 -20.10
C LEU A 41 33.71 15.10 -20.38
N THR A 42 34.60 14.44 -19.64
CA THR A 42 34.60 12.97 -19.49
C THR A 42 33.70 12.57 -18.33
N GLY A 43 33.30 11.30 -18.25
CA GLY A 43 32.44 10.82 -17.16
C GLY A 43 33.08 11.05 -15.79
N ARG A 44 34.38 10.76 -15.67
CA ARG A 44 35.17 11.07 -14.47
C ARG A 44 35.16 12.55 -14.07
N ARG A 45 35.42 13.47 -15.01
CA ARG A 45 35.41 14.92 -14.70
C ARG A 45 34.03 15.40 -14.28
N LEU A 46 32.97 14.93 -14.95
CA LEU A 46 31.60 15.25 -14.60
C LEU A 46 31.22 14.68 -13.23
N ALA A 47 31.59 13.45 -12.92
CA ALA A 47 31.37 12.85 -11.60
C ALA A 47 32.13 13.63 -10.50
N ASP A 48 33.37 14.06 -10.75
CA ASP A 48 34.12 14.89 -9.80
C ASP A 48 33.44 16.24 -9.56
N LEU A 49 32.95 16.91 -10.62
CA LEU A 49 32.17 18.15 -10.47
C LEU A 49 30.93 17.94 -9.58
N VAL A 50 30.18 16.85 -9.82
CA VAL A 50 29.01 16.51 -9.02
C VAL A 50 29.38 16.25 -7.56
N ARG A 51 30.46 15.50 -7.27
CA ARG A 51 30.88 15.22 -5.90
C ARG A 51 31.24 16.48 -5.11
N HIS A 52 31.79 17.49 -5.77
CA HIS A 52 32.14 18.77 -5.12
C HIS A 52 30.92 19.67 -4.89
N ALA A 53 29.88 19.56 -5.73
CA ALA A 53 28.73 20.47 -5.73
C ALA A 53 27.46 19.88 -5.09
N SER A 54 27.35 18.56 -4.95
CA SER A 54 26.14 17.86 -4.48
C SER A 54 26.34 17.19 -3.12
N GLY A 55 25.24 16.90 -2.42
CA GLY A 55 25.27 16.05 -1.24
C GLY A 55 25.74 14.62 -1.58
N PRO A 56 26.29 13.87 -0.61
CA PRO A 56 26.86 12.53 -0.83
C PRO A 56 25.84 11.50 -1.32
N THR A 57 24.54 11.81 -1.21
CA THR A 57 23.43 10.91 -1.52
C THR A 57 22.49 11.47 -2.58
N ASP A 58 22.80 12.63 -3.15
CA ASP A 58 21.90 13.31 -4.09
C ASP A 58 22.02 12.67 -5.47
N ASP A 59 20.89 12.21 -6.02
CA ASP A 59 20.81 11.81 -7.42
C ASP A 59 21.02 13.05 -8.30
N VAL A 60 21.32 12.83 -9.57
CA VAL A 60 21.73 13.91 -10.47
C VAL A 60 20.71 14.07 -11.57
N ARG A 61 20.34 15.31 -11.90
CA ARG A 61 19.56 15.62 -13.09
C ARG A 61 20.40 16.46 -14.04
N MET A 62 20.69 15.89 -15.21
CA MET A 62 21.46 16.54 -16.26
C MET A 62 20.52 17.45 -17.04
N LEU A 63 20.68 18.76 -16.88
CA LEU A 63 19.90 19.75 -17.60
C LEU A 63 20.56 20.00 -18.96
N THR A 64 20.21 19.16 -19.93
CA THR A 64 20.71 19.23 -21.30
C THR A 64 19.66 18.71 -22.27
N ASP A 65 19.71 19.20 -23.50
CA ASP A 65 18.84 18.76 -24.59
C ASP A 65 19.34 17.45 -25.18
N ASP A 66 18.42 16.61 -25.67
CA ASP A 66 18.71 15.28 -26.26
C ASP A 66 19.65 14.44 -25.37
N GLY A 67 19.42 14.46 -24.06
CA GLY A 67 20.33 13.89 -23.09
C GLY A 67 20.58 12.39 -23.24
N ALA A 68 19.61 11.65 -23.78
CA ALA A 68 19.74 10.23 -24.09
C ALA A 68 20.80 9.94 -25.19
N ALA A 69 21.12 10.91 -26.05
CA ALA A 69 22.24 10.79 -27.00
C ALA A 69 23.61 10.66 -26.31
N HIS A 70 23.69 11.02 -25.02
CA HIS A 70 24.89 10.94 -24.18
C HIS A 70 24.81 9.80 -23.14
N ASP A 71 23.98 8.78 -23.37
CA ASP A 71 23.75 7.65 -22.46
C ASP A 71 25.05 6.96 -21.98
N ALA A 72 26.03 6.74 -22.86
CA ALA A 72 27.31 6.12 -22.47
C ALA A 72 28.08 6.94 -21.43
N LEU A 73 28.12 8.26 -21.60
CA LEU A 73 28.76 9.20 -20.67
C LEU A 73 28.02 9.20 -19.33
N PHE A 74 26.69 9.33 -19.36
CA PHE A 74 25.88 9.39 -18.14
C PHE A 74 25.81 8.06 -17.40
N ARG A 75 25.91 6.93 -18.10
CA ARG A 75 26.06 5.61 -17.49
C ARG A 75 27.40 5.46 -16.76
N GLU A 76 28.50 5.98 -17.33
CA GLU A 76 29.80 6.05 -16.64
C GLU A 76 29.68 6.91 -15.36
N VAL A 77 29.04 8.08 -15.45
CA VAL A 77 28.80 8.96 -14.29
C VAL A 77 27.96 8.27 -13.22
N ALA A 78 26.85 7.63 -13.60
CA ALA A 78 26.00 6.87 -12.67
C ALA A 78 26.80 5.77 -11.96
N GLY A 79 27.64 5.03 -12.70
CA GLY A 79 28.54 4.01 -12.14
C GLY A 79 29.56 4.58 -11.16
N LEU A 80 30.23 5.69 -11.54
CA LEU A 80 31.23 6.36 -10.69
C LEU A 80 30.63 6.97 -9.41
N LEU A 81 29.40 7.48 -9.49
CA LEU A 81 28.72 8.07 -8.33
C LEU A 81 28.01 7.03 -7.47
N GLY A 82 27.60 5.90 -8.05
CA GLY A 82 26.70 4.94 -7.40
C GLY A 82 25.29 5.50 -7.21
N ARG A 83 24.84 6.42 -8.07
CA ARG A 83 23.57 7.16 -7.96
C ARG A 83 22.80 7.16 -9.27
N ASP A 84 21.50 7.43 -9.19
CA ASP A 84 20.68 7.56 -10.38
C ASP A 84 20.96 8.91 -11.08
N VAL A 85 20.96 8.88 -12.41
CA VAL A 85 21.13 10.07 -13.26
C VAL A 85 19.88 10.24 -14.13
N LEU A 86 19.19 11.36 -13.99
CA LEU A 86 18.03 11.74 -14.80
C LEU A 86 18.50 12.60 -15.97
N THR A 87 17.99 12.31 -17.16
CA THR A 87 18.32 13.05 -18.39
C THR A 87 17.11 13.15 -19.33
N THR A 88 17.11 14.11 -20.26
CA THR A 88 16.04 14.24 -21.25
C THR A 88 16.09 13.09 -22.26
N PRO A 89 14.95 12.58 -22.76
CA PRO A 89 14.95 11.59 -23.84
C PRO A 89 15.40 12.21 -25.18
N ASP A 90 15.67 11.36 -26.17
CA ASP A 90 16.00 11.81 -27.53
C ASP A 90 14.85 12.65 -28.12
N GLY A 91 15.18 13.78 -28.74
CA GLY A 91 14.18 14.69 -29.31
C GLY A 91 13.55 15.63 -28.29
N ALA A 92 13.89 15.53 -27.00
CA ALA A 92 13.40 16.44 -25.97
C ALA A 92 14.40 17.55 -25.63
N ARG A 93 13.86 18.66 -25.14
CA ARG A 93 14.62 19.78 -24.58
C ARG A 93 14.24 20.02 -23.12
N VAL A 94 15.11 20.71 -22.39
CA VAL A 94 14.76 21.21 -21.06
C VAL A 94 14.01 22.53 -21.22
N ASP A 95 12.78 22.58 -20.73
CA ASP A 95 11.97 23.79 -20.63
C ASP A 95 11.72 24.16 -19.17
N ARG A 96 11.09 25.31 -18.97
CA ARG A 96 10.77 25.85 -17.65
C ARG A 96 9.28 26.07 -17.54
N TRP A 97 8.66 25.38 -16.57
CA TRP A 97 7.24 25.57 -16.30
C TRP A 97 7.06 26.56 -15.14
N PRO A 98 6.25 27.63 -15.31
CA PRO A 98 6.00 28.58 -14.24
C PRO A 98 5.28 27.88 -13.08
N GLY A 99 5.88 27.93 -11.89
CA GLY A 99 5.17 27.57 -10.66
C GLY A 99 4.19 28.68 -10.27
N GLU A 100 3.11 28.34 -9.57
CA GLU A 100 2.05 29.32 -9.22
C GLU A 100 2.57 30.52 -8.40
N ASP A 101 3.68 30.40 -7.65
CA ASP A 101 4.31 31.48 -6.87
C ASP A 101 5.81 31.23 -6.53
N GLU A 102 6.51 30.33 -7.24
CA GLU A 102 7.88 29.90 -6.93
C GLU A 102 8.80 29.90 -8.16
N ALA A 103 10.11 29.68 -7.95
CA ALA A 103 11.07 29.44 -9.03
C ALA A 103 10.55 28.34 -9.99
N PRO A 104 10.76 28.46 -11.31
CA PRO A 104 10.18 27.53 -12.27
C PRO A 104 10.77 26.11 -12.11
N ASP A 105 9.93 25.10 -12.34
CA ASP A 105 10.38 23.71 -12.40
C ASP A 105 11.06 23.43 -13.74
N ALA A 106 12.13 22.63 -13.71
CA ALA A 106 12.72 22.09 -14.95
C ALA A 106 11.85 20.93 -15.46
N VAL A 107 11.40 21.05 -16.70
CA VAL A 107 10.50 20.09 -17.36
C VAL A 107 11.16 19.57 -18.63
N ALA A 108 11.12 18.26 -18.84
CA ALA A 108 11.49 17.69 -20.15
C ALA A 108 10.28 17.81 -21.08
N VAL A 109 10.44 18.47 -22.23
CA VAL A 109 9.38 18.62 -23.24
C VAL A 109 9.84 18.07 -24.57
N ASP A 110 8.94 17.39 -25.29
CA ASP A 110 9.18 16.99 -26.67
C ASP A 110 9.36 18.24 -27.55
N ARG A 111 10.46 18.31 -28.31
CA ARG A 111 10.79 19.52 -29.08
C ARG A 111 9.81 19.77 -30.23
N ALA A 112 9.20 18.72 -30.78
CA ALA A 112 8.31 18.84 -31.93
C ALA A 112 6.89 19.25 -31.50
N THR A 113 6.40 18.71 -30.39
CA THR A 113 5.02 18.95 -29.92
C THR A 113 4.93 20.00 -28.83
N GLY A 114 6.01 20.24 -28.07
CA GLY A 114 6.00 21.06 -26.86
C GLY A 114 5.34 20.38 -25.65
N GLU A 115 4.87 19.14 -25.79
CA GLU A 115 4.21 18.40 -24.72
C GLU A 115 5.23 17.87 -23.70
N PRO A 116 4.89 17.84 -22.39
CA PRO A 116 5.75 17.26 -21.38
C PRO A 116 6.01 15.77 -21.61
N VAL A 117 7.25 15.35 -21.37
CA VAL A 117 7.70 13.95 -21.49
C VAL A 117 8.44 13.50 -20.23
N GLY A 118 8.48 12.19 -20.01
CA GLY A 118 9.18 11.62 -18.86
C GLY A 118 10.70 11.81 -18.96
N TRP A 119 11.35 12.00 -17.82
CA TRP A 119 12.81 11.94 -17.73
C TRP A 119 13.29 10.49 -17.89
N THR A 120 14.39 10.29 -18.60
CA THR A 120 15.09 9.00 -18.67
C THR A 120 15.94 8.83 -17.43
N VAL A 121 15.77 7.71 -16.71
CA VAL A 121 16.56 7.38 -15.51
C VAL A 121 17.65 6.38 -15.88
N ILE A 122 18.89 6.80 -15.76
CA ILE A 122 20.09 5.97 -15.95
C ILE A 122 20.57 5.53 -14.57
N GLN A 123 20.48 4.24 -14.30
CA GLN A 123 20.93 3.64 -13.03
C GLN A 123 22.41 3.21 -13.13
N PRO A 124 23.14 3.11 -12.00
CA PRO A 124 24.49 2.56 -12.00
C PRO A 124 24.48 1.14 -12.59
N PRO A 125 25.39 0.79 -13.52
CA PRO A 125 25.32 -0.49 -14.26
C PRO A 125 25.20 -1.73 -13.37
N ASP A 126 25.99 -1.80 -12.31
CA ASP A 126 26.03 -2.95 -11.40
C ASP A 126 24.82 -3.02 -10.44
N LEU A 127 24.02 -1.96 -10.41
CA LEU A 127 22.85 -1.80 -9.53
C LEU A 127 21.56 -1.52 -10.32
N ALA A 128 21.60 -1.73 -11.65
CA ALA A 128 20.47 -1.48 -12.53
C ALA A 128 19.35 -2.50 -12.27
N THR A 129 18.13 -2.00 -12.12
CA THR A 129 16.94 -2.78 -11.84
C THR A 129 15.70 -2.17 -12.51
N PRO A 130 14.66 -2.97 -12.76
CA PRO A 130 13.34 -2.43 -13.15
C PRO A 130 12.60 -1.74 -12.00
N LEU A 131 13.07 -1.88 -10.76
CA LEU A 131 12.45 -1.24 -9.62
C LEU A 131 12.57 0.29 -9.71
N PRO A 132 11.59 1.03 -9.18
CA PRO A 132 11.56 2.47 -9.34
C PRO A 132 12.67 3.22 -8.60
N GLY A 133 12.89 4.46 -9.05
CA GLY A 133 13.79 5.44 -8.44
C GLY A 133 13.26 6.09 -7.16
N TRP A 134 14.06 7.01 -6.62
CA TRP A 134 13.68 7.84 -5.47
C TRP A 134 12.58 8.85 -5.82
N PHE A 135 12.57 9.30 -7.07
CA PHE A 135 11.65 10.30 -7.60
C PHE A 135 10.61 9.67 -8.52
N ASP A 136 9.44 10.29 -8.57
CA ASP A 136 8.47 10.09 -9.64
C ASP A 136 8.59 11.23 -10.66
N VAL A 137 8.11 10.98 -11.87
CA VAL A 137 8.00 11.99 -12.92
C VAL A 137 6.53 12.13 -13.30
N ASP A 138 6.00 13.33 -13.14
CA ASP A 138 4.60 13.69 -13.39
C ASP A 138 4.57 14.91 -14.31
N ASP A 139 3.95 14.79 -15.48
CA ASP A 139 3.95 15.82 -16.54
C ASP A 139 5.34 16.43 -16.81
N GLY A 140 6.35 15.56 -16.90
CA GLY A 140 7.75 15.95 -17.13
C GLY A 140 8.42 16.68 -15.95
N ILE A 141 7.74 16.82 -14.80
CA ILE A 141 8.28 17.39 -13.56
C ILE A 141 8.75 16.26 -12.65
N VAL A 142 9.96 16.38 -12.11
CA VAL A 142 10.50 15.43 -11.12
C VAL A 142 9.99 15.77 -9.73
N ARG A 143 9.37 14.80 -9.05
CA ARG A 143 8.79 14.97 -7.71
C ARG A 143 9.24 13.88 -6.77
N HIS A 144 9.24 14.20 -5.47
CA HIS A 144 9.37 13.17 -4.44
C HIS A 144 8.19 12.21 -4.49
N ARG A 145 8.48 10.92 -4.36
CA ARG A 145 7.48 9.95 -3.96
C ARG A 145 6.90 10.31 -2.59
N ALA A 146 5.69 9.84 -2.31
CA ALA A 146 5.04 10.09 -1.04
C ALA A 146 5.24 8.91 -0.06
N GLY A 147 5.31 9.23 1.23
CA GLY A 147 5.30 8.23 2.30
C GLY A 147 6.67 7.62 2.62
N VAL A 148 6.61 6.46 3.29
CA VAL A 148 7.80 5.70 3.72
C VAL A 148 8.55 5.16 2.53
N VAL A 149 9.88 5.21 2.58
CA VAL A 149 10.75 4.61 1.55
C VAL A 149 10.72 3.10 1.72
N ALA A 150 9.88 2.47 0.91
CA ALA A 150 9.67 1.03 0.92
C ALA A 150 9.79 0.48 -0.51
N LEU A 151 10.59 -0.56 -0.66
CA LEU A 151 10.75 -1.33 -1.88
C LEU A 151 10.00 -2.66 -1.73
N ALA A 152 9.23 -3.03 -2.75
CA ALA A 152 8.55 -4.32 -2.75
C ALA A 152 9.58 -5.45 -2.79
N LEU A 153 9.46 -6.40 -1.86
CA LEU A 153 10.07 -7.72 -1.96
C LEU A 153 8.97 -8.72 -2.37
N PRO A 154 9.33 -9.87 -2.96
CA PRO A 154 8.38 -10.93 -3.29
C PRO A 154 7.33 -11.20 -2.19
N ASP A 155 7.80 -11.53 -1.00
CA ASP A 155 6.95 -11.87 0.16
C ASP A 155 6.98 -10.81 1.26
N GLY A 156 7.47 -9.61 0.97
CA GLY A 156 7.93 -8.72 2.04
C GLY A 156 8.07 -7.26 1.66
N VAL A 157 8.89 -6.53 2.41
CA VAL A 157 9.23 -5.15 2.15
C VAL A 157 10.67 -4.87 2.55
N ALA A 158 11.39 -4.08 1.76
CA ALA A 158 12.67 -3.53 2.16
C ALA A 158 12.49 -2.05 2.46
N LEU A 159 12.65 -1.68 3.72
CA LEU A 159 12.74 -0.28 4.14
C LEU A 159 14.13 0.23 3.77
N ALA A 160 14.18 1.43 3.20
CA ALA A 160 15.43 2.07 2.84
C ALA A 160 15.49 3.50 3.40
N THR A 161 16.68 4.06 3.34
CA THR A 161 16.97 5.46 3.59
C THR A 161 17.53 6.07 2.32
N ARG A 162 17.71 7.40 2.30
CA ARG A 162 18.34 8.04 1.15
C ARG A 162 19.75 7.50 0.87
N ALA A 163 20.49 7.16 1.92
CA ALA A 163 21.89 6.74 1.81
C ALA A 163 22.07 5.34 1.23
N ASP A 164 21.12 4.42 1.43
CA ASP A 164 21.24 3.03 1.00
C ASP A 164 20.21 2.62 -0.07
N PHE A 165 19.37 3.55 -0.55
CA PHE A 165 18.28 3.25 -1.48
C PHE A 165 18.72 2.48 -2.72
N VAL A 166 19.75 2.94 -3.43
CA VAL A 166 20.20 2.33 -4.70
C VAL A 166 20.70 0.90 -4.47
N THR A 167 21.54 0.70 -3.45
CA THR A 167 22.03 -0.63 -3.07
C THR A 167 20.90 -1.54 -2.59
N ARG A 168 19.98 -1.01 -1.77
CA ARG A 168 18.82 -1.75 -1.25
C ARG A 168 17.87 -2.16 -2.38
N ARG A 169 17.67 -1.30 -3.38
CA ARG A 169 16.88 -1.58 -4.58
C ARG A 169 17.49 -2.71 -5.40
N ALA A 170 18.79 -2.66 -5.67
CA ALA A 170 19.52 -3.75 -6.34
C ALA A 170 19.44 -5.07 -5.56
N ALA A 171 19.55 -5.01 -4.23
CA ALA A 171 19.45 -6.19 -3.38
C ALA A 171 18.01 -6.76 -3.35
N ALA A 172 16.99 -5.89 -3.30
CA ALA A 172 15.58 -6.26 -3.37
C ALA A 172 15.23 -6.96 -4.68
N HIS A 173 15.71 -6.43 -5.82
CA HIS A 173 15.47 -7.02 -7.14
C HIS A 173 16.12 -8.40 -7.29
N ARG A 174 17.28 -8.61 -6.67
CA ARG A 174 18.00 -9.88 -6.72
C ARG A 174 17.40 -10.96 -5.82
N LEU A 175 16.52 -10.62 -4.87
CA LEU A 175 15.88 -11.59 -3.97
C LEU A 175 14.76 -12.35 -4.71
N ARG A 176 14.79 -13.67 -4.68
CA ARG A 176 13.72 -14.52 -5.24
C ARG A 176 12.54 -14.68 -4.29
N ASP A 177 11.42 -15.13 -4.84
CA ASP A 177 10.25 -15.56 -4.10
C ASP A 177 10.66 -16.58 -3.02
N GLY A 178 10.25 -16.31 -1.78
CA GLY A 178 10.46 -17.15 -0.62
C GLY A 178 9.26 -18.05 -0.34
N HIS A 179 9.16 -18.52 0.90
CA HIS A 179 8.02 -19.32 1.34
C HIS A 179 6.81 -18.41 1.59
N PRO A 180 5.57 -18.76 1.15
CA PRO A 180 4.40 -17.88 1.27
C PRO A 180 3.99 -17.55 2.71
N ARG A 181 4.47 -18.34 3.69
CA ARG A 181 4.27 -18.11 5.13
C ARG A 181 5.45 -17.43 5.83
N LEU A 182 6.44 -16.92 5.08
CA LEU A 182 7.61 -16.22 5.62
C LEU A 182 7.75 -14.85 4.96
N ALA A 183 7.32 -13.80 5.66
CA ALA A 183 7.45 -12.45 5.18
C ALA A 183 8.83 -11.88 5.50
N THR A 184 9.53 -11.33 4.50
CA THR A 184 10.85 -10.72 4.69
C THR A 184 10.74 -9.22 4.93
N VAL A 185 11.39 -8.71 5.97
CA VAL A 185 11.49 -7.27 6.25
C VAL A 185 12.96 -6.87 6.27
N ALA A 186 13.41 -6.16 5.24
CA ALA A 186 14.74 -5.56 5.25
C ALA A 186 14.69 -4.21 5.94
N VAL A 187 15.55 -4.01 6.94
CA VAL A 187 15.52 -2.80 7.76
C VAL A 187 16.92 -2.49 8.28
N THR A 188 17.25 -1.20 8.33
CA THR A 188 18.49 -0.71 8.93
C THR A 188 18.30 -0.49 10.42
N VAL A 189 19.28 -0.87 11.23
CA VAL A 189 19.26 -0.65 12.69
C VAL A 189 20.24 0.46 13.05
N ARG A 190 19.84 1.35 13.96
CA ARG A 190 20.69 2.39 14.55
C ARG A 190 20.30 2.59 16.01
N SER A 191 21.27 2.63 16.92
CA SER A 191 21.04 2.83 18.36
C SER A 191 20.02 1.83 18.94
N GLY A 192 20.09 0.58 18.48
CA GLY A 192 19.17 -0.50 18.82
C GLY A 192 17.74 -0.36 18.29
N GLY A 193 17.40 0.68 17.52
CA GLY A 193 16.07 0.85 16.91
C GLY A 193 16.08 0.73 15.39
N PHE A 194 14.88 0.67 14.80
CA PHE A 194 14.66 0.51 13.37
C PHE A 194 14.62 1.87 12.66
N VAL A 195 15.46 2.07 11.64
CA VAL A 195 15.50 3.31 10.86
C VAL A 195 14.39 3.27 9.80
N ILE A 196 13.50 4.25 9.84
CA ILE A 196 12.42 4.42 8.85
C ILE A 196 12.58 5.79 8.21
N GLY A 197 12.76 5.80 6.89
CA GLY A 197 12.88 7.01 6.08
C GLY A 197 11.60 7.36 5.33
N ASP A 198 11.48 8.61 4.91
CA ASP A 198 10.53 9.04 3.88
C ASP A 198 11.26 9.52 2.62
N TYR A 199 10.51 9.61 1.51
CA TYR A 199 11.06 10.03 0.23
C TYR A 199 11.45 11.52 0.18
N ARG A 200 11.19 12.30 1.24
CA ARG A 200 11.73 13.67 1.40
C ARG A 200 13.13 13.67 2.00
N GLY A 201 13.67 12.49 2.32
CA GLY A 201 15.00 12.32 2.89
C GLY A 201 15.01 12.42 4.42
N THR A 202 13.84 12.53 5.07
CA THR A 202 13.79 12.49 6.53
C THR A 202 13.89 11.05 7.02
N GLN A 203 14.54 10.84 8.16
CA GLN A 203 14.68 9.52 8.77
C GLN A 203 14.54 9.59 10.28
N ARG A 204 13.96 8.56 10.88
CA ARG A 204 13.80 8.44 12.33
C ARG A 204 14.07 7.02 12.80
N VAL A 205 14.61 6.92 14.01
CA VAL A 205 14.82 5.65 14.71
C VAL A 205 13.56 5.34 15.51
N HIS A 206 13.05 4.12 15.37
CA HIS A 206 11.77 3.70 15.93
C HIS A 206 11.87 2.35 16.66
N ALA A 207 11.05 2.19 17.70
CA ALA A 207 10.88 0.92 18.41
C ALA A 207 10.07 -0.09 17.57
N GLY A 208 10.08 -1.36 18.01
CA GLY A 208 9.40 -2.47 17.34
C GLY A 208 7.92 -2.23 17.07
N ARG A 209 7.19 -1.66 18.03
CA ARG A 209 5.75 -1.35 17.88
C ARG A 209 5.47 -0.42 16.70
N ARG A 210 6.34 0.57 16.47
CA ARG A 210 6.18 1.52 15.37
C ARG A 210 6.56 0.87 14.03
N LEU A 211 7.56 0.01 14.00
CA LEU A 211 7.84 -0.82 12.82
C LEU A 211 6.63 -1.70 12.49
N ALA A 212 6.03 -2.39 13.46
CA ALA A 212 4.82 -3.19 13.27
C ALA A 212 3.69 -2.40 12.61
N SER A 213 3.47 -1.15 13.03
CA SER A 213 2.49 -0.24 12.43
C SER A 213 2.80 0.08 10.96
N VAL A 214 4.07 0.31 10.61
CA VAL A 214 4.49 0.51 9.20
C VAL A 214 4.31 -0.77 8.39
N LEU A 215 4.48 -1.93 9.00
CA LEU A 215 4.26 -3.23 8.38
C LEU A 215 2.80 -3.68 8.35
N GLY A 216 1.86 -2.89 8.89
CA GLY A 216 0.45 -3.30 9.08
C GLY A 216 -0.30 -3.68 7.80
N ASP A 217 0.28 -3.38 6.63
CA ASP A 217 -0.22 -3.72 5.31
C ASP A 217 0.31 -5.03 4.73
N LEU A 218 1.34 -5.61 5.36
CA LEU A 218 1.75 -6.96 5.05
C LEU A 218 0.75 -7.94 5.67
N PRO A 219 0.44 -9.07 4.99
CA PRO A 219 -0.38 -10.13 5.56
C PRO A 219 0.43 -10.90 6.63
N LEU A 220 0.80 -10.22 7.72
CA LEU A 220 1.60 -10.80 8.80
C LEU A 220 0.81 -11.86 9.59
N TYR A 221 -0.51 -11.89 9.40
CA TYR A 221 -1.37 -12.87 10.03
C TYR A 221 -1.04 -14.30 9.59
N GLY A 222 -0.67 -15.15 10.55
CA GLY A 222 -0.35 -16.57 10.30
C GLY A 222 0.97 -16.82 9.57
N CYS A 223 1.78 -15.78 9.37
CA CYS A 223 3.10 -15.82 8.76
C CYS A 223 4.17 -15.50 9.79
N ASP A 224 5.34 -16.11 9.63
CA ASP A 224 6.55 -15.72 10.37
C ASP A 224 7.22 -14.53 9.66
N LEU A 225 7.99 -13.76 10.42
CA LEU A 225 8.73 -12.59 9.96
C LEU A 225 10.23 -12.89 9.94
N ARG A 226 10.90 -12.69 8.80
CA ARG A 226 12.36 -12.76 8.68
C ARG A 226 12.94 -11.36 8.58
N LEU A 227 13.74 -10.93 9.56
CA LEU A 227 14.41 -9.63 9.51
C LEU A 227 15.73 -9.72 8.75
N TRP A 228 15.84 -8.99 7.64
CA TRP A 228 17.09 -8.75 6.93
C TRP A 228 17.75 -7.50 7.49
N LEU A 229 18.60 -7.71 8.51
CA LEU A 229 19.32 -6.67 9.23
C LEU A 229 20.76 -7.08 9.53
N THR A 230 21.56 -6.10 9.93
CA THR A 230 22.87 -6.28 10.56
C THR A 230 22.74 -5.86 12.01
N TRP A 231 23.16 -6.71 12.95
CA TRP A 231 23.16 -6.33 14.37
C TRP A 231 24.17 -5.20 14.64
N PRO A 232 23.86 -4.28 15.56
CA PRO A 232 24.83 -3.29 16.01
C PRO A 232 26.02 -3.97 16.70
N ALA A 233 27.21 -3.37 16.59
CA ALA A 233 28.42 -3.87 17.23
C ALA A 233 28.38 -3.70 18.76
N GLU A 234 27.83 -2.57 19.22
CA GLU A 234 27.79 -2.20 20.64
C GLU A 234 26.81 -3.06 21.44
N ALA A 235 27.25 -3.57 22.59
CA ALA A 235 26.45 -4.45 23.43
C ALA A 235 25.12 -3.79 23.89
N ALA A 236 25.17 -2.53 24.32
CA ALA A 236 23.97 -1.81 24.76
C ALA A 236 22.93 -1.64 23.64
N ASP A 237 23.38 -1.40 22.40
CA ASP A 237 22.50 -1.31 21.24
C ASP A 237 21.93 -2.68 20.86
N ARG A 238 22.69 -3.78 21.04
CA ARG A 238 22.18 -5.14 20.86
C ARG A 238 21.08 -5.45 21.87
N ASP A 239 21.28 -5.14 23.15
CA ASP A 239 20.26 -5.36 24.18
C ASP A 239 18.99 -4.55 23.91
N HIS A 240 19.14 -3.32 23.42
CA HIS A 240 18.02 -2.49 23.02
C HIS A 240 17.32 -3.06 21.77
N LEU A 241 18.06 -3.51 20.75
CA LEU A 241 17.46 -4.17 19.59
C LEU A 241 16.70 -5.42 19.99
N LEU A 242 17.22 -6.23 20.91
CA LEU A 242 16.55 -7.43 21.40
C LEU A 242 15.17 -7.11 21.98
N ARG A 243 15.07 -6.07 22.83
CA ARG A 243 13.78 -5.59 23.35
C ARG A 243 12.86 -5.12 22.24
N ASN A 244 13.38 -4.37 21.26
CA ASN A 244 12.60 -3.89 20.12
C ASN A 244 12.12 -5.02 19.20
N VAL A 245 12.89 -6.10 19.05
CA VAL A 245 12.50 -7.29 18.29
C VAL A 245 11.43 -8.09 19.05
N ALA A 246 11.56 -8.23 20.37
CA ALA A 246 10.52 -8.84 21.21
C ALA A 246 9.21 -8.04 21.14
N ASP A 247 9.27 -6.71 21.27
CA ASP A 247 8.12 -5.82 21.08
C ASP A 247 7.48 -5.97 19.68
N LEU A 248 8.30 -6.15 18.64
CA LEU A 248 7.83 -6.39 17.29
C LEU A 248 7.11 -7.73 17.18
N ALA A 249 7.65 -8.79 17.77
CA ALA A 249 7.00 -10.11 17.81
C ALA A 249 5.66 -10.03 18.55
N GLU A 250 5.63 -9.40 19.72
CA GLU A 250 4.40 -9.24 20.52
C GLU A 250 3.37 -8.32 19.87
N THR A 251 3.78 -7.32 19.07
CA THR A 251 2.85 -6.44 18.36
C THR A 251 2.37 -7.03 17.03
N THR A 252 3.15 -7.93 16.42
CA THR A 252 2.76 -8.56 15.16
C THR A 252 2.07 -9.90 15.34
N GLY A 253 2.25 -10.56 16.48
CA GLY A 253 1.78 -11.91 16.76
C GLY A 253 2.50 -12.97 15.92
N ALA A 254 3.56 -12.57 15.22
CA ALA A 254 4.37 -13.42 14.37
C ALA A 254 5.65 -13.84 15.11
N THR A 255 6.16 -15.03 14.80
CA THR A 255 7.54 -15.36 15.17
C THR A 255 8.47 -14.49 14.33
N VAL A 256 9.30 -13.67 14.99
CA VAL A 256 10.29 -12.82 14.33
C VAL A 256 11.63 -13.54 14.37
N TRP A 257 12.24 -13.72 13.20
CA TRP A 257 13.53 -14.36 13.02
C TRP A 257 14.61 -13.33 12.77
N THR A 258 15.67 -13.36 13.57
CA THR A 258 16.87 -12.53 13.39
C THR A 258 18.10 -13.40 13.15
N PRO A 259 19.18 -12.89 12.54
CA PRO A 259 20.47 -13.57 12.61
C PRO A 259 20.97 -13.61 14.07
N PRO A 260 22.02 -14.41 14.38
CA PRO A 260 22.69 -14.39 15.68
C PRO A 260 23.06 -12.98 16.12
N ALA A 261 23.04 -12.70 17.42
CA ALA A 261 23.43 -11.41 17.97
C ALA A 261 24.86 -11.02 17.55
N GLY A 262 25.02 -9.81 17.01
CA GLY A 262 26.28 -9.33 16.41
C GLY A 262 26.54 -9.82 14.98
N GLY A 263 25.75 -10.78 14.49
CA GLY A 263 25.79 -11.25 13.11
C GLY A 263 24.97 -10.38 12.15
N ALA A 264 24.74 -10.90 10.95
CA ALA A 264 23.99 -10.20 9.91
C ALA A 264 23.21 -11.17 9.03
N VAL A 265 22.40 -10.61 8.14
CA VAL A 265 21.76 -11.37 7.06
C VAL A 265 22.35 -10.94 5.72
N GLU A 266 22.77 -11.92 4.94
CA GLU A 266 23.36 -11.74 3.63
C GLU A 266 22.48 -12.36 2.54
N LEU A 267 22.45 -11.73 1.37
CA LEU A 267 21.88 -12.33 0.16
C LEU A 267 22.90 -13.29 -0.48
N SER A 268 22.60 -14.58 -0.48
CA SER A 268 23.43 -15.61 -1.11
C SER A 268 23.39 -15.45 -2.63
N GLY A 269 24.54 -15.14 -3.24
CA GLY A 269 24.63 -14.82 -4.67
C GLY A 269 24.25 -15.97 -5.63
N ASP A 270 24.43 -17.22 -5.20
CA ASP A 270 24.11 -18.44 -5.96
C ASP A 270 22.61 -18.79 -5.96
N ARG A 271 21.92 -18.52 -4.84
CA ARG A 271 20.53 -18.95 -4.60
C ARG A 271 19.53 -17.81 -4.60
N HIS A 272 19.99 -16.56 -4.56
CA HIS A 272 19.14 -15.39 -4.49
C HIS A 272 18.19 -15.41 -3.28
N ASP A 273 18.66 -15.95 -2.15
CA ASP A 273 17.92 -16.09 -0.89
C ASP A 273 18.79 -15.60 0.29
N LEU A 274 18.16 -15.36 1.43
CA LEU A 274 18.81 -14.80 2.60
C LEU A 274 19.31 -15.88 3.56
N ARG A 275 20.56 -15.74 3.99
CA ARG A 275 21.18 -16.55 5.05
C ARG A 275 21.60 -15.66 6.22
N ALA A 276 21.46 -16.17 7.44
CA ALA A 276 22.08 -15.60 8.61
C ALA A 276 23.57 -15.95 8.60
N ILE A 277 24.40 -14.99 8.97
CA ILE A 277 25.83 -15.14 9.15
C ILE A 277 26.21 -14.71 10.57
N GLU A 278 27.16 -15.42 11.16
CA GLU A 278 27.78 -15.07 12.43
C GLU A 278 28.72 -13.86 12.28
N PRO A 279 29.15 -13.22 13.38
CA PRO A 279 30.18 -12.17 13.32
C PRO A 279 31.49 -12.64 12.67
N THR A 280 31.77 -13.94 12.70
CA THR A 280 32.93 -14.58 12.08
C THR A 280 32.81 -14.74 10.56
N GLY A 281 31.61 -14.53 10.00
CA GLY A 281 31.30 -14.74 8.58
C GLY A 281 30.78 -16.14 8.23
N GLU A 282 30.81 -17.09 9.18
CA GLU A 282 30.27 -18.44 9.00
C GLU A 282 28.73 -18.46 8.97
N PRO A 283 28.09 -19.48 8.37
CA PRO A 283 26.64 -19.64 8.43
C PRO A 283 26.12 -19.68 9.87
N GLY A 284 25.19 -18.79 10.19
CA GLY A 284 24.65 -18.62 11.55
C GLY A 284 23.28 -19.27 11.76
N VAL A 285 22.96 -19.54 13.02
CA VAL A 285 21.64 -20.04 13.42
C VAL A 285 20.67 -18.87 13.62
N TRP A 286 19.59 -18.83 12.85
CA TRP A 286 18.50 -17.89 13.07
C TRP A 286 17.91 -18.03 14.48
N GLN A 287 17.68 -16.88 15.11
CA GLN A 287 17.07 -16.78 16.44
C GLN A 287 15.59 -16.44 16.29
N ALA A 288 14.73 -17.26 16.89
CA ALA A 288 13.29 -17.04 16.93
C ALA A 288 12.90 -16.21 18.17
N HIS A 289 12.22 -15.09 17.93
CA HIS A 289 11.59 -14.25 18.94
C HIS A 289 10.09 -14.44 18.81
N ARG A 290 9.49 -15.10 19.80
CA ARG A 290 8.09 -15.51 19.77
C ARG A 290 7.27 -14.60 20.68
N PRO A 291 6.02 -14.23 20.31
CA PRO A 291 5.12 -13.55 21.22
C PRO A 291 4.73 -14.50 22.36
N ASP A 292 4.41 -13.94 23.52
CA ASP A 292 4.14 -14.73 24.75
C ASP A 292 2.94 -15.67 24.58
N ARG A 293 1.99 -15.28 23.72
CA ARG A 293 0.76 -16.03 23.43
C ARG A 293 0.91 -17.04 22.27
N ALA A 294 2.10 -17.22 21.69
CA ALA A 294 2.30 -18.19 20.61
C ALA A 294 2.09 -19.62 21.09
N THR A 295 1.16 -20.36 20.45
CA THR A 295 0.97 -21.79 20.69
C THR A 295 1.71 -22.63 19.64
N GLY A 296 2.18 -23.82 20.02
CA GLY A 296 2.87 -24.77 19.12
C GLY A 296 4.37 -24.51 18.92
N GLU A 297 4.99 -25.19 17.96
CA GLU A 297 6.39 -24.94 17.56
C GLU A 297 6.46 -23.89 16.44
N ALA A 298 7.66 -23.30 16.23
CA ALA A 298 7.86 -22.35 15.14
C ALA A 298 7.74 -23.05 13.77
N ALA A 299 7.19 -22.34 12.77
CA ALA A 299 6.93 -22.93 11.45
C ALA A 299 8.21 -23.15 10.62
N PHE A 300 9.33 -22.59 11.05
CA PHE A 300 10.62 -22.65 10.38
C PHE A 300 11.73 -23.04 11.36
N ARG A 301 12.87 -23.45 10.81
CA ARG A 301 14.11 -23.72 11.54
C ARG A 301 15.32 -23.30 10.69
N SER A 302 16.46 -23.13 11.35
CA SER A 302 17.73 -22.88 10.66
C SER A 302 18.23 -24.13 9.95
N GLY A 303 18.54 -24.00 8.67
CA GLY A 303 19.28 -24.98 7.89
C GLY A 303 20.80 -24.86 8.13
N PRO A 304 21.58 -25.87 7.71
CA PRO A 304 23.02 -25.91 7.91
C PRO A 304 23.79 -24.83 7.12
N ASP A 305 23.17 -24.27 6.07
CA ASP A 305 23.73 -23.18 5.27
C ASP A 305 23.28 -21.79 5.76
N GLY A 306 22.72 -21.72 6.97
CA GLY A 306 22.26 -20.49 7.58
C GLY A 306 20.96 -19.95 6.99
N ARG A 307 20.21 -20.70 6.17
CA ARG A 307 18.89 -20.27 5.66
C ARG A 307 17.75 -20.76 6.55
N LEU A 308 16.59 -20.10 6.49
CA LEU A 308 15.38 -20.61 7.12
C LEU A 308 14.72 -21.65 6.20
N VAL A 309 14.42 -22.82 6.76
CA VAL A 309 13.70 -23.90 6.07
C VAL A 309 12.41 -24.22 6.83
N PRO A 310 11.29 -24.52 6.13
CA PRO A 310 10.05 -24.91 6.80
C PRO A 310 10.26 -26.16 7.68
N VAL A 311 9.64 -26.17 8.85
CA VAL A 311 9.46 -27.39 9.62
C VAL A 311 8.36 -28.18 8.92
N THR A 312 8.74 -29.13 8.06
CA THR A 312 7.79 -30.11 7.53
C THR A 312 7.25 -30.90 8.70
N ALA A 313 5.96 -30.74 9.01
CA ALA A 313 5.27 -31.64 9.92
C ALA A 313 5.51 -33.07 9.43
N PRO A 314 5.80 -34.05 10.32
CA PRO A 314 5.73 -35.45 9.91
C PRO A 314 4.33 -35.66 9.33
N VAL A 315 4.27 -36.00 8.04
CA VAL A 315 3.01 -36.36 7.39
C VAL A 315 2.58 -37.66 8.05
N THR A 316 1.68 -37.60 9.02
CA THR A 316 0.99 -38.78 9.52
C THR A 316 0.06 -39.25 8.41
N VAL A 317 0.58 -40.10 7.51
CA VAL A 317 -0.25 -40.82 6.55
C VAL A 317 -1.01 -41.87 7.35
N THR A 318 -2.23 -41.55 7.77
CA THR A 318 -3.17 -42.56 8.24
C THR A 318 -3.59 -43.38 7.03
N VAL A 319 -2.87 -44.46 6.73
CA VAL A 319 -3.30 -45.47 5.76
C VAL A 319 -4.54 -46.13 6.34
N ARG A 320 -5.72 -45.66 5.92
CA ARG A 320 -6.96 -46.39 6.14
C ARG A 320 -6.90 -47.60 5.23
N ALA A 321 -6.52 -48.76 5.78
CA ALA A 321 -6.60 -50.03 5.07
C ALA A 321 -8.04 -50.20 4.59
N THR A 322 -8.23 -50.09 3.27
CA THR A 322 -9.50 -50.40 2.64
C THR A 322 -9.54 -51.93 2.54
N PRO A 323 -10.54 -52.62 3.10
CA PRO A 323 -10.64 -54.06 2.89
C PRO A 323 -10.77 -54.32 1.40
N ALA A 324 -9.90 -55.18 0.89
CA ALA A 324 -9.80 -55.51 -0.53
C ALA A 324 -11.13 -56.11 -1.02
N ALA A 325 -11.79 -55.41 -1.94
CA ALA A 325 -12.83 -56.00 -2.78
C ALA A 325 -12.16 -56.72 -3.97
N PRO A 326 -12.63 -57.92 -4.34
CA PRO A 326 -11.97 -58.77 -5.32
C PRO A 326 -12.02 -58.19 -6.73
N ALA A 327 -10.89 -58.32 -7.44
CA ALA A 327 -10.69 -57.86 -8.80
C ALA A 327 -11.58 -58.63 -9.80
N VAL A 328 -12.26 -57.89 -10.68
CA VAL A 328 -12.84 -58.44 -11.91
C VAL A 328 -11.99 -57.93 -13.09
N PRO A 329 -11.41 -58.82 -13.92
CA PRO A 329 -10.57 -58.44 -15.04
C PRO A 329 -11.38 -57.90 -16.22
N SER A 330 -10.86 -56.85 -16.86
CA SER A 330 -11.36 -56.28 -18.13
C SER A 330 -10.47 -56.69 -19.30
N ALA A 331 -11.07 -57.06 -20.44
CA ALA A 331 -10.56 -56.94 -21.83
C ALA A 331 -11.58 -57.55 -22.84
N PRO A 332 -11.55 -57.28 -24.16
CA PRO A 332 -11.19 -56.04 -24.90
C PRO A 332 -12.11 -55.69 -26.13
N ALA A 333 -12.07 -54.40 -26.52
CA ALA A 333 -12.12 -53.72 -27.85
C ALA A 333 -13.01 -54.12 -29.08
N ALA A 334 -13.87 -53.14 -29.48
CA ALA A 334 -14.08 -52.49 -30.82
C ALA A 334 -14.73 -53.28 -32.02
N PRO A 335 -15.19 -52.67 -33.16
CA PRO A 335 -15.42 -51.25 -33.57
C PRO A 335 -16.74 -50.90 -34.39
N ALA A 336 -16.91 -49.61 -34.74
CA ALA A 336 -17.44 -49.00 -35.99
C ALA A 336 -18.89 -48.41 -36.15
N VAL A 337 -18.94 -47.05 -36.26
CA VAL A 337 -19.68 -46.03 -37.11
C VAL A 337 -20.74 -46.52 -38.15
N PRO A 338 -21.74 -45.72 -38.69
CA PRO A 338 -21.82 -44.24 -38.79
C PRO A 338 -23.21 -43.52 -38.65
N ALA A 339 -23.09 -42.19 -38.72
CA ALA A 339 -24.01 -41.03 -38.82
C ALA A 339 -25.43 -41.16 -39.39
N VAL A 340 -26.36 -40.31 -38.89
CA VAL A 340 -27.41 -39.62 -39.68
C VAL A 340 -27.71 -38.23 -39.11
N SER A 341 -27.68 -37.25 -40.01
CA SER A 341 -28.14 -35.86 -39.94
C SER A 341 -29.67 -35.77 -40.02
N VAL A 342 -30.34 -34.85 -39.31
CA VAL A 342 -31.50 -34.05 -39.79
C VAL A 342 -31.76 -32.88 -38.81
N ALA A 343 -31.70 -31.65 -39.33
CA ALA A 343 -32.53 -30.51 -38.91
C ALA A 343 -33.72 -30.43 -39.90
N PRO A 344 -34.88 -29.80 -39.59
CA PRO A 344 -34.97 -28.35 -39.84
C PRO A 344 -35.99 -27.53 -39.02
N ALA A 345 -35.83 -26.19 -39.12
CA ALA A 345 -36.80 -25.08 -39.22
C ALA A 345 -38.10 -25.08 -38.36
N GLY A 346 -38.39 -24.02 -37.61
CA GLY A 346 -39.04 -22.79 -38.14
C GLY A 346 -39.81 -22.01 -37.04
N PRO A 347 -40.48 -20.87 -37.36
CA PRO A 347 -40.21 -19.56 -36.71
C PRO A 347 -41.42 -18.81 -36.11
N ALA A 348 -41.16 -17.69 -35.40
CA ALA A 348 -41.95 -16.43 -35.35
C ALA A 348 -41.24 -15.43 -34.39
N ALA A 349 -40.70 -14.28 -34.81
CA ALA A 349 -41.31 -13.02 -35.27
C ALA A 349 -42.16 -12.29 -34.19
N GLY A 350 -41.64 -11.17 -33.69
CA GLY A 350 -42.34 -10.21 -32.84
C GLY A 350 -41.58 -8.88 -32.80
N VAL A 351 -42.08 -7.91 -33.56
CA VAL A 351 -41.55 -6.55 -33.79
C VAL A 351 -42.11 -5.58 -32.73
N GLY A 352 -41.33 -4.55 -32.37
CA GLY A 352 -41.87 -3.34 -31.73
C GLY A 352 -40.79 -2.40 -31.16
N PRO A 353 -40.56 -1.21 -31.74
CA PRO A 353 -39.56 -0.25 -31.26
C PRO A 353 -40.17 0.76 -30.29
N ALA A 354 -39.37 1.25 -29.34
CA ALA A 354 -39.72 2.42 -28.53
C ALA A 354 -38.62 3.48 -28.64
N THR A 355 -38.90 4.47 -29.49
CA THR A 355 -38.30 5.79 -29.51
C THR A 355 -38.71 6.59 -28.27
N ALA A 356 -37.76 7.23 -27.60
CA ALA A 356 -38.01 8.43 -26.80
C ALA A 356 -36.77 9.33 -26.87
N ALA A 357 -36.94 10.45 -27.56
CA ALA A 357 -36.00 11.56 -27.61
C ALA A 357 -36.64 12.80 -26.97
N ALA A 358 -35.75 13.63 -26.39
CA ALA A 358 -35.90 15.04 -25.99
C ALA A 358 -36.67 15.37 -24.68
N PRO A 359 -36.41 16.52 -24.02
CA PRO A 359 -35.52 17.64 -24.40
C PRO A 359 -34.51 18.10 -23.32
N VAL A 360 -33.44 18.79 -23.73
CA VAL A 360 -32.65 19.69 -22.88
C VAL A 360 -32.58 21.05 -23.56
N ALA A 361 -33.42 21.97 -23.07
CA ALA A 361 -33.36 23.42 -23.24
C ALA A 361 -33.95 23.99 -21.93
N GLY A 362 -33.49 25.08 -21.33
CA GLY A 362 -32.48 26.04 -21.70
C GLY A 362 -32.18 26.96 -20.51
N ALA A 363 -31.62 28.11 -20.83
CA ALA A 363 -30.94 29.10 -20.01
C ALA A 363 -31.70 29.71 -18.80
N GLY A 364 -30.90 30.00 -17.76
CA GLY A 364 -30.90 31.23 -16.94
C GLY A 364 -31.86 31.30 -15.73
N PRO A 365 -31.64 32.20 -14.74
CA PRO A 365 -30.63 33.26 -14.68
C PRO A 365 -29.75 33.26 -13.41
N ALA A 366 -28.69 34.08 -13.48
CA ALA A 366 -27.91 34.54 -12.34
C ALA A 366 -28.76 35.45 -11.43
N ALA A 367 -28.73 35.20 -10.12
CA ALA A 367 -29.26 36.10 -9.11
C ALA A 367 -28.12 36.59 -8.22
N ALA A 368 -27.70 37.83 -8.47
CA ALA A 368 -26.93 38.64 -7.55
C ALA A 368 -27.82 39.02 -6.36
N GLY A 369 -27.55 38.45 -5.19
CA GLY A 369 -28.20 38.80 -3.93
C GLY A 369 -27.33 39.77 -3.14
N ALA A 370 -27.76 41.03 -3.08
CA ALA A 370 -27.16 42.08 -2.28
C ALA A 370 -27.08 41.71 -0.78
N ARG A 371 -25.93 42.01 -0.16
CA ARG A 371 -25.77 42.07 1.31
C ARG A 371 -26.62 43.20 1.86
N ALA A 372 -27.76 42.86 2.48
CA ALA A 372 -28.45 43.75 3.41
C ALA A 372 -27.89 43.53 4.82
N ALA A 373 -27.41 44.62 5.44
CA ALA A 373 -26.99 44.64 6.83
C ALA A 373 -28.20 44.39 7.75
N ALA A 374 -28.10 43.38 8.62
CA ALA A 374 -29.06 43.17 9.70
C ALA A 374 -28.80 44.18 10.84
N PRO A 375 -29.85 44.65 11.53
CA PRO A 375 -29.72 45.57 12.65
C PRO A 375 -29.09 44.90 13.86
N VAL A 376 -28.18 45.62 14.52
CA VAL A 376 -27.62 45.29 15.83
C VAL A 376 -28.75 45.36 16.85
N VAL A 377 -29.28 44.20 17.26
CA VAL A 377 -30.14 44.09 18.44
C VAL A 377 -29.22 43.74 19.61
N ALA A 378 -29.15 44.64 20.59
CA ALA A 378 -28.42 44.44 21.83
C ALA A 378 -28.99 43.21 22.56
N GLY A 379 -28.14 42.20 22.76
CA GLY A 379 -28.51 40.93 23.36
C GLY A 379 -28.87 41.07 24.84
N VAL A 380 -30.06 40.57 25.18
CA VAL A 380 -30.40 40.15 26.55
C VAL A 380 -29.46 39.02 26.92
N ALA A 381 -28.71 39.19 28.02
CA ALA A 381 -27.82 38.18 28.56
C ALA A 381 -28.63 36.95 28.98
N VAL A 382 -28.58 35.90 28.15
CA VAL A 382 -29.04 34.56 28.55
C VAL A 382 -28.05 34.05 29.60
N PRO A 383 -28.50 33.63 30.80
CA PRO A 383 -27.60 33.10 31.81
C PRO A 383 -26.85 31.90 31.24
N GLN A 384 -25.52 32.01 31.20
CA GLN A 384 -24.61 30.97 30.79
C GLN A 384 -24.67 29.85 31.85
N VAL A 385 -25.58 28.90 31.66
CA VAL A 385 -25.67 27.69 32.48
C VAL A 385 -24.35 26.95 32.30
N ALA A 386 -23.59 26.81 33.39
CA ALA A 386 -22.36 26.04 33.38
C ALA A 386 -22.66 24.64 32.80
N PRO A 387 -21.92 24.17 31.78
CA PRO A 387 -22.15 22.85 31.22
C PRO A 387 -22.04 21.82 32.36
N PRO A 388 -22.97 20.86 32.45
CA PRO A 388 -22.94 19.85 33.49
C PRO A 388 -21.58 19.16 33.48
N ALA A 389 -20.93 19.12 34.63
CA ALA A 389 -19.69 18.37 34.81
C ALA A 389 -19.97 16.93 34.38
N ILE A 390 -19.16 16.44 33.44
CA ILE A 390 -19.31 15.08 32.95
C ILE A 390 -18.84 14.16 34.09
N LEU A 391 -19.76 13.39 34.65
CA LEU A 391 -19.43 12.42 35.71
C LEU A 391 -18.76 11.22 35.05
N PHE A 392 -17.45 11.08 35.28
CA PHE A 392 -16.62 10.03 34.69
C PHE A 392 -16.23 9.01 35.75
N ALA A 393 -17.01 7.93 35.82
CA ALA A 393 -16.58 6.62 36.32
C ALA A 393 -17.79 5.68 36.26
N SER A 394 -18.03 5.07 35.10
CA SER A 394 -18.82 3.84 35.08
C SER A 394 -17.87 2.70 35.42
N ALA A 395 -18.27 1.84 36.36
CA ALA A 395 -17.58 0.57 36.56
C ALA A 395 -17.50 -0.19 35.22
N PRO A 396 -16.44 -0.96 34.96
CA PRO A 396 -16.37 -1.77 33.75
C PRO A 396 -17.61 -2.67 33.65
N PRO A 397 -18.31 -2.69 32.50
CA PRO A 397 -19.47 -3.54 32.34
C PRO A 397 -19.10 -5.01 32.50
N GLU A 398 -20.00 -5.78 33.09
CA GLU A 398 -19.85 -7.24 33.12
C GLU A 398 -19.81 -7.83 31.70
N THR A 399 -19.02 -8.89 31.52
CA THR A 399 -18.87 -9.58 30.24
C THR A 399 -19.07 -11.08 30.38
N GLN A 400 -19.69 -11.69 29.37
CA GLN A 400 -19.89 -13.14 29.30
C GLN A 400 -19.38 -13.72 27.98
N GLU A 401 -19.00 -15.00 27.98
CA GLU A 401 -18.62 -15.68 26.75
C GLU A 401 -19.80 -15.75 25.77
N GLU A 402 -19.54 -15.43 24.50
CA GLU A 402 -20.54 -15.50 23.46
C GLU A 402 -21.02 -16.96 23.23
N PRO A 403 -22.35 -17.20 23.13
CA PRO A 403 -22.88 -18.51 22.81
C PRO A 403 -22.33 -19.06 21.49
N VAL A 404 -22.03 -20.35 21.47
CA VAL A 404 -21.61 -21.06 20.26
C VAL A 404 -22.69 -20.94 19.17
N GLY A 405 -22.29 -20.60 17.94
CA GLY A 405 -23.21 -20.45 16.81
C GLY A 405 -23.82 -19.06 16.63
N THR A 406 -23.40 -18.07 17.43
CA THR A 406 -23.82 -16.68 17.23
C THR A 406 -23.39 -16.19 15.83
N PRO A 407 -24.28 -15.50 15.08
CA PRO A 407 -23.96 -15.04 13.73
C PRO A 407 -22.75 -14.10 13.69
N SER A 408 -22.02 -14.15 12.58
CA SER A 408 -20.80 -13.35 12.39
C SER A 408 -21.03 -11.87 12.64
N VAL A 409 -20.15 -11.27 13.45
CA VAL A 409 -20.18 -9.85 13.82
C VAL A 409 -19.65 -8.92 12.72
N GLY A 410 -19.37 -9.45 11.53
CA GLY A 410 -18.90 -8.70 10.36
C GLY A 410 -17.39 -8.46 10.29
N VAL A 411 -16.66 -8.72 11.38
CA VAL A 411 -15.19 -8.59 11.45
C VAL A 411 -14.55 -9.96 11.21
N PRO A 412 -13.83 -10.19 10.10
CA PRO A 412 -13.43 -11.54 9.69
C PRO A 412 -12.54 -12.30 10.67
N TRP A 413 -11.70 -11.58 11.41
CA TRP A 413 -10.75 -12.14 12.39
C TRP A 413 -11.35 -12.24 13.81
N LEU A 414 -12.50 -11.63 14.07
CA LEU A 414 -13.21 -11.71 15.35
C LEU A 414 -14.16 -12.92 15.32
N ARG A 415 -13.60 -14.12 15.38
CA ARG A 415 -14.36 -15.39 15.34
C ARG A 415 -14.23 -16.16 16.65
N GLY A 416 -15.37 -16.49 17.26
CA GLY A 416 -15.49 -17.42 18.37
C GLY A 416 -15.07 -16.85 19.73
N ARG A 417 -15.72 -17.34 20.80
CA ARG A 417 -15.42 -17.17 22.23
C ARG A 417 -15.03 -15.76 22.71
N ALA A 418 -15.45 -14.72 22.00
CA ALA A 418 -15.27 -13.36 22.46
C ALA A 418 -16.16 -13.11 23.68
N GLN A 419 -15.67 -12.34 24.66
CA GLN A 419 -16.54 -11.91 25.76
C GLN A 419 -17.29 -10.65 25.37
N VAL A 420 -18.61 -10.70 25.53
CA VAL A 420 -19.54 -9.64 25.14
C VAL A 420 -20.15 -9.02 26.38
N THR A 421 -20.44 -7.72 26.35
CA THR A 421 -21.03 -7.04 27.51
C THR A 421 -22.42 -7.61 27.84
N THR A 422 -22.78 -7.72 29.12
CA THR A 422 -24.09 -8.22 29.57
C THR A 422 -25.06 -7.11 29.95
N GLU A 423 -24.54 -5.90 30.15
CA GLU A 423 -25.29 -4.72 30.57
C GLU A 423 -25.03 -3.51 29.66
N PRO A 424 -25.95 -2.52 29.63
CA PRO A 424 -25.73 -1.30 28.89
C PRO A 424 -24.69 -0.41 29.59
N PHE A 425 -23.85 0.27 28.80
CA PHE A 425 -22.85 1.21 29.32
C PHE A 425 -22.67 2.38 28.35
N GLU A 426 -21.97 3.43 28.79
CA GLU A 426 -21.53 4.52 27.90
C GLU A 426 -20.04 4.35 27.59
N ALA A 427 -19.70 4.52 26.32
CA ALA A 427 -18.34 4.50 25.80
C ALA A 427 -18.02 5.83 25.12
N PHE A 428 -16.75 6.18 25.13
CA PHE A 428 -16.20 7.34 24.44
C PHE A 428 -15.45 6.89 23.18
N VAL A 429 -15.80 7.49 22.05
CA VAL A 429 -15.27 7.16 20.73
C VAL A 429 -14.62 8.39 20.13
N ILE A 430 -13.40 8.26 19.65
CA ILE A 430 -12.72 9.34 18.92
C ILE A 430 -13.30 9.47 17.51
N SER A 431 -13.51 10.71 17.06
CA SER A 431 -13.94 11.01 15.70
C SER A 431 -13.10 12.12 15.04
N PRO A 432 -12.68 11.96 13.78
CA PRO A 432 -12.20 13.09 12.97
C PRO A 432 -13.34 14.01 12.50
N ASP A 433 -14.59 13.54 12.60
CA ASP A 433 -15.77 14.15 12.00
C ASP A 433 -16.64 14.83 13.05
N ASP A 434 -17.28 15.92 12.63
CA ASP A 434 -18.25 16.62 13.43
C ASP A 434 -19.38 15.65 13.86
N PRO A 435 -19.82 15.67 15.12
CA PRO A 435 -20.86 14.77 15.60
C PRO A 435 -22.18 14.82 14.79
N HIS A 436 -22.54 15.96 14.20
CA HIS A 436 -23.69 16.06 13.30
C HIS A 436 -23.45 15.32 11.97
N ASP A 437 -22.24 15.40 11.43
CA ASP A 437 -21.85 14.62 10.25
C ASP A 437 -21.84 13.12 10.56
N VAL A 438 -21.39 12.73 11.75
CA VAL A 438 -21.43 11.33 12.21
C VAL A 438 -22.87 10.83 12.32
N ALA A 439 -23.79 11.64 12.86
CA ALA A 439 -25.20 11.27 12.98
C ALA A 439 -25.88 11.05 11.61
N THR A 440 -25.48 11.79 10.59
CA THR A 440 -26.09 11.74 9.25
C THR A 440 -25.41 10.74 8.32
N THR A 441 -24.07 10.77 8.26
CA THR A 441 -23.27 9.99 7.31
C THR A 441 -22.61 8.75 7.93
N GLY A 442 -22.54 8.67 9.26
CA GLY A 442 -21.81 7.63 9.99
C GLY A 442 -20.36 8.04 10.27
N LEU A 443 -19.74 7.34 11.21
CA LEU A 443 -18.35 7.56 11.61
C LEU A 443 -17.40 7.11 10.49
N ARG A 444 -16.56 8.00 9.96
CA ARG A 444 -15.56 7.62 8.96
C ARG A 444 -14.45 6.80 9.60
N THR A 445 -14.36 5.53 9.21
CA THR A 445 -13.31 4.62 9.67
C THR A 445 -12.96 3.61 8.58
N PRO A 446 -11.69 3.17 8.49
CA PRO A 446 -11.30 2.10 7.58
C PRO A 446 -11.73 0.72 8.07
N ASP A 447 -12.09 0.57 9.34
CA ASP A 447 -12.31 -0.71 10.00
C ASP A 447 -13.79 -1.08 10.09
N LEU A 448 -14.09 -2.38 10.17
CA LEU A 448 -15.46 -2.89 10.40
C LEU A 448 -15.86 -2.92 11.88
N PHE A 449 -15.27 -2.06 12.69
CA PHE A 449 -15.61 -1.89 14.09
C PHE A 449 -15.23 -0.47 14.55
N VAL A 450 -15.72 -0.10 15.73
CA VAL A 450 -15.39 1.16 16.40
C VAL A 450 -14.74 0.86 17.74
N LEU A 451 -13.74 1.65 18.13
CA LEU A 451 -13.11 1.53 19.44
C LEU A 451 -13.80 2.45 20.45
N GLY A 452 -14.33 1.86 21.51
CA GLY A 452 -14.95 2.53 22.65
C GLY A 452 -14.09 2.43 23.90
N HIS A 453 -13.94 3.55 24.60
CA HIS A 453 -13.20 3.65 25.85
C HIS A 453 -14.15 4.02 27.00
N LEU A 454 -13.95 3.47 28.20
CA LEU A 454 -14.75 3.86 29.38
C LEU A 454 -14.31 5.21 29.94
N ASP A 455 -13.00 5.45 29.91
CA ASP A 455 -12.39 6.69 30.39
C ASP A 455 -11.88 7.52 29.20
N PRO A 456 -12.42 8.73 28.97
CA PRO A 456 -11.94 9.59 27.90
C PRO A 456 -10.54 10.15 28.18
N HIS A 457 -10.04 10.13 29.42
CA HIS A 457 -8.68 10.56 29.74
C HIS A 457 -7.62 9.52 29.37
N ALA A 458 -8.00 8.25 29.32
CA ALA A 458 -7.15 7.18 28.81
C ALA A 458 -6.94 7.27 27.28
N ILE A 459 -7.76 8.05 26.60
CA ILE A 459 -7.69 8.25 25.16
C ILE A 459 -6.50 9.16 24.81
N ARG A 460 -5.61 8.67 23.95
CA ARG A 460 -4.59 9.50 23.30
C ARG A 460 -5.08 9.91 21.91
N PRO A 461 -5.69 11.10 21.75
CA PRO A 461 -6.19 11.53 20.46
C PRO A 461 -5.06 11.59 19.43
N ASP A 462 -5.28 10.97 18.26
CA ASP A 462 -4.43 11.24 17.10
C ASP A 462 -4.54 12.73 16.73
N ARG A 463 -3.53 13.31 16.09
CA ARG A 463 -3.53 14.71 15.62
C ARG A 463 -4.69 15.05 14.70
N ARG A 464 -5.35 14.04 14.13
CA ARG A 464 -6.52 14.17 13.24
C ARG A 464 -7.85 14.12 13.98
N ALA A 465 -7.86 13.62 15.21
CA ALA A 465 -9.04 13.57 16.05
C ALA A 465 -9.40 14.98 16.53
N ARG A 466 -10.59 15.45 16.17
CA ARG A 466 -11.09 16.76 16.57
C ARG A 466 -12.31 16.67 17.48
N TRP A 467 -12.90 15.48 17.57
CA TRP A 467 -14.16 15.27 18.27
C TRP A 467 -14.12 14.00 19.11
N LEU A 468 -14.87 14.03 20.19
CA LEU A 468 -15.11 12.90 21.07
C LEU A 468 -16.62 12.65 21.11
N LEU A 469 -17.02 11.42 20.84
CA LEU A 469 -18.42 11.02 20.83
C LEU A 469 -18.72 10.23 22.10
N ARG A 470 -19.83 10.54 22.76
CA ARG A 470 -20.39 9.68 23.82
C ARG A 470 -21.41 8.77 23.19
N VAL A 471 -21.22 7.47 23.36
CA VAL A 471 -22.03 6.43 22.72
C VAL A 471 -22.59 5.54 23.81
N ARG A 472 -23.92 5.39 23.84
CA ARG A 472 -24.57 4.39 24.67
C ARG A 472 -24.56 3.06 23.92
N VAL A 473 -24.08 2.02 24.56
CA VAL A 473 -23.99 0.67 24.01
C VAL A 473 -24.88 -0.24 24.85
N ASP A 474 -25.88 -0.85 24.23
CA ASP A 474 -26.74 -1.82 24.87
C ASP A 474 -26.01 -3.15 25.09
N ALA A 475 -26.52 -3.99 25.99
CA ALA A 475 -25.98 -5.33 26.29
C ALA A 475 -25.70 -6.12 24.99
N GLY A 476 -24.56 -6.80 24.92
CA GLY A 476 -24.10 -7.55 23.76
C GLY A 476 -23.67 -6.67 22.57
N GLY A 477 -23.63 -5.34 22.72
CA GLY A 477 -23.19 -4.42 21.67
C GLY A 477 -21.67 -4.33 21.51
N ALA A 478 -20.92 -4.66 22.55
CA ALA A 478 -19.46 -4.55 22.58
C ALA A 478 -18.76 -5.86 22.96
N VAL A 479 -17.50 -5.96 22.54
CA VAL A 479 -16.56 -7.04 22.86
C VAL A 479 -15.36 -6.43 23.59
N LEU A 480 -14.98 -7.00 24.73
CA LEU A 480 -13.78 -6.55 25.43
C LEU A 480 -12.53 -7.00 24.65
N ALA A 481 -11.66 -6.06 24.27
CA ALA A 481 -10.49 -6.33 23.44
C ALA A 481 -9.58 -7.41 24.05
N SER A 482 -9.27 -7.30 25.34
CA SER A 482 -8.41 -8.24 26.07
C SER A 482 -8.97 -9.66 26.17
N SER A 483 -10.27 -9.84 25.91
CA SER A 483 -10.92 -11.16 25.91
C SER A 483 -10.82 -11.91 24.57
N ILE A 484 -10.30 -11.25 23.53
CA ILE A 484 -10.24 -11.84 22.18
C ILE A 484 -9.17 -12.93 22.17
N GLY A 485 -9.60 -14.20 22.20
CA GLY A 485 -8.73 -15.37 22.08
C GLY A 485 -8.35 -15.73 20.64
N ALA A 486 -8.96 -15.09 19.65
CA ALA A 486 -8.59 -15.25 18.25
C ALA A 486 -7.34 -14.41 17.93
N PRO A 487 -6.48 -14.81 16.98
CA PRO A 487 -5.36 -13.97 16.61
C PRO A 487 -5.91 -12.66 16.01
N VAL A 488 -5.40 -11.54 16.50
CA VAL A 488 -5.81 -10.17 16.13
C VAL A 488 -4.80 -9.57 15.15
N PRO A 489 -5.21 -8.81 14.12
CA PRO A 489 -4.29 -8.12 13.23
C PRO A 489 -3.26 -7.29 14.01
N SER A 490 -2.00 -7.32 13.56
CA SER A 490 -0.86 -6.68 14.24
C SER A 490 -1.12 -5.23 14.67
N ARG A 491 -1.72 -4.44 13.78
CA ARG A 491 -2.07 -3.04 14.05
C ARG A 491 -3.02 -2.85 15.25
N PHE A 492 -3.70 -3.90 15.71
CA PHE A 492 -4.65 -3.89 16.82
C PHE A 492 -4.18 -4.68 18.05
N GLN A 493 -3.01 -5.32 18.02
CA GLN A 493 -2.56 -6.13 19.17
C GLN A 493 -2.34 -5.30 20.43
N HIS A 494 -1.91 -4.05 20.27
CA HIS A 494 -1.79 -3.09 21.38
C HIS A 494 -3.10 -2.84 22.14
N LEU A 495 -4.26 -3.19 21.57
CA LEU A 495 -5.57 -3.06 22.22
C LEU A 495 -5.83 -4.19 23.23
N LEU A 496 -5.16 -5.33 23.10
CA LEU A 496 -5.36 -6.50 23.96
C LEU A 496 -4.92 -6.24 25.41
N ASP A 497 -4.01 -5.29 25.61
CA ASP A 497 -3.50 -4.93 26.94
C ASP A 497 -4.24 -3.71 27.53
N GLN A 498 -5.33 -3.27 26.90
CA GLN A 498 -6.09 -2.09 27.31
C GLN A 498 -7.54 -2.48 27.63
N GLN A 499 -8.18 -1.70 28.50
CA GLN A 499 -9.64 -1.78 28.71
C GLN A 499 -10.39 -1.05 27.58
N VAL A 500 -10.24 -1.57 26.36
CA VAL A 500 -10.91 -1.06 25.16
C VAL A 500 -12.00 -2.04 24.75
N TYR A 501 -13.12 -1.47 24.33
CA TYR A 501 -14.27 -2.21 23.84
C TYR A 501 -14.36 -2.04 22.33
N LEU A 502 -14.39 -3.16 21.60
CA LEU A 502 -14.69 -3.15 20.18
C LEU A 502 -16.21 -3.15 20.03
N LEU A 503 -16.73 -2.26 19.19
CA LEU A 503 -18.13 -2.22 18.76
C LEU A 503 -18.17 -2.70 17.31
N PRO A 504 -18.38 -4.02 17.05
CA PRO A 504 -18.32 -4.57 15.71
C PRO A 504 -19.46 -4.09 14.83
N ALA A 505 -19.22 -3.95 13.53
CA ALA A 505 -20.20 -3.50 12.55
C ALA A 505 -21.54 -4.27 12.61
N GLY A 506 -21.50 -5.60 12.79
CA GLY A 506 -22.69 -6.44 12.90
C GLY A 506 -23.51 -6.22 14.18
N ARG A 507 -22.97 -5.47 15.15
CA ARG A 507 -23.59 -5.17 16.44
C ARG A 507 -23.85 -3.69 16.66
N LEU A 508 -23.46 -2.81 15.73
CA LEU A 508 -23.66 -1.37 15.84
C LEU A 508 -25.12 -0.93 15.94
N GLY A 509 -26.09 -1.77 15.58
CA GLY A 509 -27.51 -1.54 15.87
C GLY A 509 -27.82 -1.40 17.37
N ARG A 510 -26.90 -1.85 18.25
CA ARG A 510 -26.96 -1.73 19.72
C ARG A 510 -26.18 -0.51 20.25
N ALA A 511 -25.64 0.33 19.39
CA ALA A 511 -24.88 1.52 19.78
C ALA A 511 -25.60 2.77 19.29
N ARG A 512 -25.71 3.78 20.15
CA ARG A 512 -26.39 5.05 19.86
C ARG A 512 -25.53 6.23 20.27
N LEU A 513 -25.37 7.19 19.37
CA LEU A 513 -24.72 8.47 19.69
C LEU A 513 -25.59 9.22 20.69
N VAL A 514 -25.02 9.58 21.83
CA VAL A 514 -25.70 10.34 22.90
C VAL A 514 -25.42 11.82 22.74
N THR A 515 -24.15 12.20 22.59
CA THR A 515 -23.72 13.58 22.38
C THR A 515 -22.29 13.59 21.80
N GLY A 516 -21.83 14.75 21.39
CA GLY A 516 -20.47 14.97 20.91
C GLY A 516 -19.79 16.16 21.57
N TYR A 517 -18.47 16.10 21.64
CA TYR A 517 -17.62 17.11 22.22
C TYR A 517 -16.52 17.51 21.23
N ALA A 518 -16.27 18.81 21.07
CA ALA A 518 -15.10 19.33 20.41
C ALA A 518 -13.88 19.17 21.32
N LEU A 519 -12.78 18.66 20.79
CA LEU A 519 -11.50 18.57 21.51
C LEU A 519 -10.69 19.83 21.23
N THR A 520 -10.31 20.54 22.30
CA THR A 520 -9.36 21.66 22.19
C THR A 520 -7.94 21.15 21.98
N ALA A 521 -7.02 22.04 21.55
CA ALA A 521 -5.60 21.71 21.43
C ALA A 521 -4.97 21.25 22.78
N GLY A 522 -5.56 21.66 23.91
CA GLY A 522 -5.16 21.23 25.26
C GLY A 522 -5.81 19.91 25.72
N GLY A 523 -6.56 19.23 24.85
CA GLY A 523 -7.24 17.97 25.18
C GLY A 523 -8.53 18.13 25.99
N THR A 524 -9.03 19.35 26.16
CA THR A 524 -10.31 19.60 26.86
C THR A 524 -11.49 19.34 25.93
N ALA A 525 -12.51 18.65 26.42
CA ALA A 525 -13.73 18.37 25.67
C ALA A 525 -14.80 19.46 25.94
N VAL A 526 -15.33 20.07 24.87
CA VAL A 526 -16.38 21.11 24.94
C VAL A 526 -17.64 20.60 24.25
N GLY A 527 -18.79 20.59 24.95
CA GLY A 527 -20.05 20.07 24.40
C GLY A 527 -20.55 20.84 23.18
N THR A 528 -21.16 20.13 22.23
CA THR A 528 -21.53 20.68 20.90
C THR A 528 -23.02 20.74 20.65
N GLY A 529 -23.85 20.20 21.55
CA GLY A 529 -25.32 20.25 21.43
C GLY A 529 -25.94 19.28 20.42
N THR A 530 -25.19 18.26 19.97
CA THR A 530 -25.65 17.29 18.97
C THR A 530 -26.88 16.49 19.42
N PRO A 531 -27.89 16.28 18.55
CA PRO A 531 -29.05 15.47 18.89
C PRO A 531 -28.66 14.00 19.14
N GLY A 532 -28.92 13.55 20.37
CA GLY A 532 -28.69 12.17 20.79
C GLY A 532 -29.74 11.17 20.28
N GLY A 533 -29.47 9.87 20.50
CA GLY A 533 -30.37 8.76 20.21
C GLY A 533 -30.18 8.11 18.82
N THR A 534 -29.39 8.72 17.94
CA THR A 534 -29.13 8.24 16.58
C THR A 534 -28.30 6.95 16.60
N PRO A 535 -28.72 5.87 15.90
CA PRO A 535 -27.92 4.66 15.79
C PRO A 535 -26.53 4.94 15.21
N LEU A 536 -25.49 4.41 15.84
CA LEU A 536 -24.12 4.56 15.36
C LEU A 536 -23.96 3.74 14.07
N ARG A 537 -23.33 4.35 13.07
CA ARG A 537 -23.03 3.74 11.76
C ARG A 537 -21.57 3.94 11.42
N ILE A 538 -21.03 3.09 10.58
CA ILE A 538 -19.69 3.23 9.97
C ILE A 538 -19.86 3.72 8.54
N ALA A 539 -19.05 4.69 8.14
CA ALA A 539 -18.78 5.02 6.75
C ALA A 539 -17.37 4.54 6.39
N SER A 540 -17.27 3.50 5.54
CA SER A 540 -15.97 2.94 5.16
C SER A 540 -15.12 3.96 4.41
N ALA A 541 -14.07 4.46 5.04
CA ALA A 541 -13.22 5.52 4.50
C ALA A 541 -11.78 5.44 5.04
N GLY A 542 -10.82 5.91 4.25
CA GLY A 542 -9.43 6.00 4.70
C GLY A 542 -8.69 4.67 4.82
N ALA A 543 -9.20 3.60 4.19
CA ALA A 543 -8.54 2.30 4.18
C ALA A 543 -7.12 2.39 3.60
N LEU A 544 -6.17 1.72 4.26
CA LEU A 544 -4.74 1.79 3.95
C LEU A 544 -4.45 1.32 2.53
N HIS A 545 -5.24 0.37 2.02
CA HIS A 545 -5.11 -0.13 0.66
C HIS A 545 -5.54 0.90 -0.41
N GLY A 546 -6.04 2.07 -0.05
CA GLY A 546 -6.29 3.18 -0.99
C GLY A 546 -7.42 2.94 -1.99
N VAL A 547 -8.35 2.01 -1.73
CA VAL A 547 -9.55 1.81 -2.56
C VAL A 547 -10.72 2.52 -1.87
N PRO A 548 -11.20 3.67 -2.38
CA PRO A 548 -12.18 4.48 -1.68
C PRO A 548 -13.49 3.72 -1.45
N GLY A 549 -14.00 3.77 -0.22
CA GLY A 549 -15.29 3.19 0.14
C GLY A 549 -15.27 1.70 0.47
N LEU A 550 -14.10 1.04 0.43
CA LEU A 550 -13.93 -0.32 0.97
C LEU A 550 -13.23 -0.24 2.34
N PRO A 551 -13.59 -1.11 3.30
CA PRO A 551 -12.88 -1.23 4.57
C PRO A 551 -11.58 -2.04 4.41
N ASP A 552 -10.64 -1.87 5.33
CA ASP A 552 -9.39 -2.64 5.33
C ASP A 552 -9.61 -4.14 5.57
N ASP A 553 -10.67 -4.48 6.30
CA ASP A 553 -11.15 -5.85 6.54
C ASP A 553 -11.83 -6.49 5.31
N ALA A 554 -11.86 -5.79 4.16
CA ALA A 554 -12.45 -6.35 2.95
C ALA A 554 -11.78 -7.70 2.58
N PRO A 555 -12.57 -8.74 2.26
CA PRO A 555 -12.07 -10.04 1.86
C PRO A 555 -11.01 -9.94 0.76
N ARG A 556 -9.92 -10.68 0.95
CA ARG A 556 -8.83 -10.76 -0.03
C ARG A 556 -9.02 -11.95 -0.95
N TRP A 557 -8.45 -11.84 -2.15
CA TRP A 557 -8.53 -12.92 -3.13
C TRP A 557 -7.71 -14.14 -2.66
N PRO A 558 -8.30 -15.37 -2.58
CA PRO A 558 -7.80 -16.46 -1.76
C PRO A 558 -6.77 -17.34 -2.48
N GLY A 559 -5.66 -16.76 -2.94
CA GLY A 559 -4.51 -17.52 -3.41
C GLY A 559 -3.90 -16.97 -4.70
N PRO A 560 -2.71 -17.46 -5.09
CA PRO A 560 -2.09 -17.11 -6.35
C PRO A 560 -2.97 -17.59 -7.50
N ARG A 561 -3.57 -16.67 -8.25
CA ARG A 561 -4.50 -17.00 -9.33
C ARG A 561 -4.27 -16.10 -10.54
N THR A 562 -4.63 -16.64 -11.71
CA THR A 562 -4.61 -15.88 -12.95
C THR A 562 -5.85 -15.00 -13.06
N ALA A 563 -5.65 -13.74 -13.41
CA ALA A 563 -6.68 -12.78 -13.76
C ALA A 563 -6.28 -12.02 -15.02
N TYR A 564 -7.13 -11.10 -15.45
CA TYR A 564 -6.89 -10.28 -16.63
C TYR A 564 -7.05 -8.79 -16.30
N ALA A 565 -6.08 -7.99 -16.71
CA ALA A 565 -6.16 -6.53 -16.70
C ALA A 565 -6.45 -6.03 -18.12
N VAL A 566 -7.31 -5.02 -18.23
CA VAL A 566 -7.54 -4.31 -19.50
C VAL A 566 -6.99 -2.90 -19.35
N VAL A 567 -6.00 -2.57 -20.16
CA VAL A 567 -5.29 -1.28 -20.10
C VAL A 567 -5.43 -0.54 -21.42
N PRO A 568 -5.38 0.81 -21.44
CA PRO A 568 -5.25 1.56 -22.69
C PRO A 568 -4.03 1.08 -23.49
N LEU A 569 -4.17 0.95 -24.82
CA LEU A 569 -3.09 0.56 -25.71
C LEU A 569 -1.86 1.48 -25.57
N HIS A 570 -2.10 2.76 -25.29
CA HIS A 570 -1.07 3.79 -25.15
C HIS A 570 -0.82 4.22 -23.68
N ALA A 571 -1.23 3.41 -22.69
CA ALA A 571 -1.00 3.74 -21.27
C ALA A 571 0.48 3.61 -20.88
N ARG A 572 1.18 4.74 -20.75
CA ARG A 572 2.62 4.79 -20.38
C ARG A 572 2.89 4.43 -18.93
N THR A 573 1.87 4.57 -18.08
CA THR A 573 1.95 4.34 -16.64
C THR A 573 0.75 3.53 -16.18
N LEU A 574 0.93 2.85 -15.06
CA LEU A 574 -0.18 2.24 -14.36
C LEU A 574 -1.10 3.32 -13.77
N PRO A 575 -2.40 3.03 -13.59
CA PRO A 575 -3.34 3.99 -13.00
C PRO A 575 -2.86 4.44 -11.62
N THR A 576 -2.84 5.74 -11.33
CA THR A 576 -2.42 6.27 -10.01
C THR A 576 -3.28 5.76 -8.84
N GLY A 577 -4.53 5.37 -9.14
CA GLY A 577 -5.46 4.74 -8.19
C GLY A 577 -5.35 3.22 -8.17
N TRP A 578 -6.49 2.54 -8.00
CA TRP A 578 -6.58 1.08 -8.06
C TRP A 578 -6.92 0.60 -9.47
N MET A 579 -6.61 -0.67 -9.76
CA MET A 579 -6.83 -1.28 -11.07
C MET A 579 -7.86 -2.42 -10.96
N ARG A 580 -8.83 -2.41 -11.87
CA ARG A 580 -9.79 -3.51 -12.01
C ARG A 580 -9.10 -4.72 -12.62
N LEU A 581 -9.36 -5.89 -12.04
CA LEU A 581 -9.05 -7.18 -12.64
C LEU A 581 -10.33 -7.93 -13.00
N LEU A 582 -10.22 -8.80 -14.01
CA LEU A 582 -11.28 -9.67 -14.48
C LEU A 582 -10.88 -11.12 -14.23
N ARG A 583 -11.82 -11.93 -13.75
CA ARG A 583 -11.59 -13.38 -13.52
C ARG A 583 -11.52 -14.16 -14.84
N ARG A 584 -12.05 -13.60 -15.92
CA ARG A 584 -12.10 -14.18 -17.27
C ARG A 584 -11.69 -13.13 -18.29
N ALA A 585 -11.11 -13.58 -19.41
CA ALA A 585 -10.82 -12.69 -20.52
C ALA A 585 -12.13 -12.06 -21.03
N PRO A 586 -12.21 -10.73 -21.15
CA PRO A 586 -13.38 -10.06 -21.70
C PRO A 586 -13.43 -10.20 -23.23
N ALA A 587 -14.54 -9.76 -23.83
CA ALA A 587 -14.59 -9.51 -25.27
C ALA A 587 -13.51 -8.49 -25.70
N VAL A 588 -13.15 -8.51 -26.98
CA VAL A 588 -12.15 -7.57 -27.52
C VAL A 588 -12.68 -6.14 -27.48
N THR A 589 -11.84 -5.24 -26.98
CA THR A 589 -12.13 -3.80 -26.95
C THR A 589 -11.06 -3.07 -27.75
N ALA A 590 -11.48 -2.30 -28.77
CA ALA A 590 -10.58 -1.49 -29.57
C ALA A 590 -9.80 -0.49 -28.70
N GLY A 591 -8.54 -0.22 -29.05
CA GLY A 591 -7.67 0.71 -28.31
C GLY A 591 -7.26 0.22 -26.91
N ARG A 592 -7.43 -1.07 -26.60
CA ARG A 592 -7.03 -1.67 -25.32
C ARG A 592 -6.10 -2.87 -25.52
N LEU A 593 -5.19 -3.08 -24.58
CA LEU A 593 -4.47 -4.34 -24.41
C LEU A 593 -5.15 -5.17 -23.32
N LEU A 594 -5.14 -6.49 -23.52
CA LEU A 594 -5.47 -7.45 -22.48
C LEU A 594 -4.16 -8.03 -21.93
N VAL A 595 -3.99 -7.99 -20.62
CA VAL A 595 -2.82 -8.58 -19.95
C VAL A 595 -3.30 -9.70 -19.04
N GLU A 596 -2.86 -10.92 -19.31
CA GLU A 596 -3.02 -12.05 -18.39
C GLU A 596 -1.99 -11.90 -17.28
N VAL A 597 -2.46 -11.84 -16.04
CA VAL A 597 -1.63 -11.57 -14.86
C VAL A 597 -1.78 -12.68 -13.81
N ARG A 598 -0.71 -12.97 -13.09
CA ARG A 598 -0.73 -13.77 -11.86
C ARG A 598 -0.71 -12.83 -10.68
N VAL A 599 -1.75 -12.94 -9.85
CA VAL A 599 -1.89 -12.14 -8.63
C VAL A 599 -1.55 -13.02 -7.44
N PRO A 600 -0.56 -12.66 -6.62
CA PRO A 600 -0.26 -13.40 -5.41
C PRO A 600 -1.40 -13.34 -4.39
N GLU A 601 -1.41 -14.30 -3.47
CA GLU A 601 -2.39 -14.36 -2.39
C GLU A 601 -2.44 -13.05 -1.59
N GLY A 602 -3.64 -12.60 -1.23
CA GLY A 602 -3.81 -11.41 -0.39
C GLY A 602 -3.63 -10.06 -1.10
N ARG A 603 -3.18 -10.04 -2.37
CA ARG A 603 -2.79 -8.79 -3.06
C ARG A 603 -3.93 -8.09 -3.80
N ALA A 604 -4.98 -8.83 -4.17
CA ALA A 604 -6.23 -8.26 -4.68
C ALA A 604 -7.32 -8.31 -3.62
N ILE A 605 -8.23 -7.35 -3.68
CA ILE A 605 -9.48 -7.35 -2.91
C ILE A 605 -10.55 -8.04 -3.74
N ASP A 606 -11.24 -8.99 -3.13
CA ASP A 606 -12.39 -9.67 -3.70
C ASP A 606 -13.65 -8.83 -3.45
N VAL A 607 -13.99 -7.99 -4.43
CA VAL A 607 -15.10 -7.02 -4.30
C VAL A 607 -16.44 -7.74 -4.25
N SER A 608 -16.59 -8.87 -4.94
CA SER A 608 -17.81 -9.69 -4.87
C SER A 608 -18.00 -10.25 -3.46
N ALA A 609 -16.95 -10.84 -2.87
CA ALA A 609 -17.00 -11.32 -1.49
C ALA A 609 -17.16 -10.18 -0.47
N ALA A 610 -16.55 -9.01 -0.72
CA ALA A 610 -16.77 -7.82 0.09
C ALA A 610 -18.21 -7.32 0.02
N ALA A 611 -18.82 -7.31 -1.17
CA ALA A 611 -20.21 -6.91 -1.35
C ALA A 611 -21.17 -7.88 -0.64
N GLU A 612 -20.91 -9.18 -0.67
CA GLU A 612 -21.69 -10.18 0.07
C GLU A 612 -21.58 -9.98 1.58
N LEU A 613 -20.35 -9.83 2.09
CA LEU A 613 -20.10 -9.58 3.52
C LEU A 613 -20.80 -8.31 3.99
N LEU A 614 -20.57 -7.19 3.29
CA LEU A 614 -21.06 -5.86 3.69
C LEU A 614 -22.55 -5.69 3.43
N GLY A 615 -23.13 -6.42 2.48
CA GLY A 615 -24.58 -6.46 2.27
C GLY A 615 -25.36 -7.03 3.46
N ARG A 616 -24.69 -7.75 4.37
CA ARG A 616 -25.27 -8.27 5.62
C ARG A 616 -25.11 -7.32 6.82
N LEU A 617 -24.45 -6.16 6.64
CA LEU A 617 -24.12 -5.20 7.70
C LEU A 617 -24.82 -3.86 7.47
N PRO A 618 -26.10 -3.70 7.89
CA PRO A 618 -26.89 -2.50 7.57
C PRO A 618 -26.35 -1.21 8.19
N SER A 619 -25.55 -1.32 9.25
CA SER A 619 -24.88 -0.17 9.89
C SER A 619 -23.60 0.28 9.17
N VAL A 620 -23.21 -0.35 8.07
CA VAL A 620 -22.01 -0.02 7.30
C VAL A 620 -22.36 0.59 5.95
N GLN A 621 -21.92 1.83 5.74
CA GLN A 621 -21.97 2.49 4.44
C GLN A 621 -20.67 2.22 3.69
N SER A 622 -20.75 1.44 2.62
CA SER A 622 -19.61 1.07 1.77
C SER A 622 -19.96 1.17 0.29
N ARG A 623 -18.93 1.34 -0.55
CA ARG A 623 -19.05 1.28 -2.01
C ARG A 623 -19.01 -0.14 -2.58
N ALA A 624 -18.78 -1.18 -1.77
CA ALA A 624 -18.61 -2.56 -2.28
C ALA A 624 -19.77 -3.04 -3.15
N VAL A 625 -21.02 -2.87 -2.70
CA VAL A 625 -22.22 -3.26 -3.48
C VAL A 625 -22.31 -2.48 -4.78
N ARG A 626 -22.00 -1.18 -4.76
CA ARG A 626 -22.00 -0.33 -5.97
C ARG A 626 -20.92 -0.76 -6.96
N LEU A 627 -19.71 -1.07 -6.48
CA LEU A 627 -18.61 -1.57 -7.31
C LEU A 627 -18.96 -2.92 -7.94
N HIS A 628 -19.50 -3.85 -7.15
CA HIS A 628 -19.93 -5.15 -7.65
C HIS A 628 -21.05 -5.04 -8.71
N ARG A 629 -22.07 -4.18 -8.48
CA ARG A 629 -23.11 -3.89 -9.48
C ARG A 629 -22.56 -3.25 -10.77
N ALA A 630 -21.43 -2.55 -10.68
CA ALA A 630 -20.70 -2.04 -11.84
C ALA A 630 -19.82 -3.11 -12.54
N GLY A 631 -19.94 -4.38 -12.14
CA GLY A 631 -19.18 -5.51 -12.68
C GLY A 631 -17.71 -5.55 -12.23
N ILE A 632 -17.37 -4.83 -11.16
CA ILE A 632 -16.01 -4.83 -10.59
C ILE A 632 -15.96 -5.94 -9.52
N ASP A 633 -15.39 -7.08 -9.87
CA ASP A 633 -15.29 -8.24 -8.98
C ASP A 633 -13.94 -8.34 -8.25
N LEU A 634 -12.88 -7.82 -8.85
CA LEU A 634 -11.53 -7.84 -8.32
C LEU A 634 -10.87 -6.48 -8.52
N VAL A 635 -10.17 -5.99 -7.50
CA VAL A 635 -9.35 -4.78 -7.59
C VAL A 635 -7.97 -5.01 -7.00
N VAL A 636 -6.96 -4.44 -7.64
CA VAL A 636 -5.59 -4.38 -7.11
C VAL A 636 -5.32 -2.96 -6.63
N PRO A 637 -5.03 -2.77 -5.34
CA PRO A 637 -4.48 -1.54 -4.80
C PRO A 637 -3.18 -1.09 -5.49
N PRO A 638 -2.93 0.22 -5.67
CA PRO A 638 -1.73 0.73 -6.35
C PRO A 638 -0.42 0.20 -5.77
N ARG A 639 -0.33 0.14 -4.44
CA ARG A 639 0.84 -0.39 -3.71
C ARG A 639 1.19 -1.86 -4.00
N HIS A 640 0.32 -2.59 -4.68
CA HIS A 640 0.51 -4.01 -5.01
C HIS A 640 0.84 -4.25 -6.49
N TYR A 641 0.86 -3.22 -7.33
CA TYR A 641 1.12 -3.37 -8.76
C TYR A 641 2.45 -4.02 -9.08
N GLU A 642 3.51 -3.64 -8.37
CA GLU A 642 4.86 -4.20 -8.56
C GLU A 642 4.93 -5.69 -8.20
N ARG A 643 3.94 -6.19 -7.45
CA ARG A 643 3.82 -7.59 -7.04
C ARG A 643 2.95 -8.42 -7.99
N ILE A 644 2.36 -7.80 -9.01
CA ILE A 644 1.56 -8.50 -10.01
C ILE A 644 2.46 -8.90 -11.17
N THR A 645 2.54 -10.20 -11.45
CA THR A 645 3.34 -10.71 -12.56
C THR A 645 2.48 -10.74 -13.83
N ALA A 646 2.88 -10.04 -14.88
CA ALA A 646 2.29 -10.19 -16.19
C ALA A 646 2.84 -11.46 -16.88
N LEU A 647 1.92 -12.34 -17.31
CA LEU A 647 2.23 -13.62 -17.93
C LEU A 647 2.20 -13.55 -19.46
N ARG A 648 1.21 -12.82 -20.01
CA ARG A 648 1.00 -12.68 -21.47
C ARG A 648 0.31 -11.36 -21.77
N VAL A 649 0.62 -10.78 -22.93
CA VAL A 649 -0.06 -9.60 -23.48
C VAL A 649 -0.79 -9.99 -24.76
N PHE A 650 -2.00 -9.47 -24.92
CA PHE A 650 -2.81 -9.66 -26.10
C PHE A 650 -3.27 -8.31 -26.65
N GLU A 651 -3.29 -8.22 -27.97
CA GLU A 651 -3.76 -7.07 -28.75
C GLU A 651 -5.04 -7.42 -29.50
N PRO A 652 -5.86 -6.42 -29.87
CA PRO A 652 -7.05 -6.66 -30.66
C PRO A 652 -6.70 -7.10 -32.08
N ALA A 653 -7.25 -8.22 -32.54
CA ALA A 653 -7.18 -8.68 -33.94
C ALA A 653 -8.59 -9.05 -34.43
N GLY A 654 -9.29 -8.05 -34.98
CA GLY A 654 -10.71 -8.18 -35.28
C GLY A 654 -11.52 -8.43 -34.00
N SER A 655 -12.29 -9.51 -33.96
CA SER A 655 -13.11 -9.90 -32.81
C SER A 655 -12.40 -10.81 -31.80
N ARG A 656 -11.09 -11.07 -31.97
CA ARG A 656 -10.30 -11.97 -31.10
C ARG A 656 -9.08 -11.28 -30.51
N TRP A 657 -8.74 -11.68 -29.30
CA TRP A 657 -7.46 -11.32 -28.68
C TRP A 657 -6.35 -12.13 -29.34
N ARG A 658 -5.39 -11.45 -29.97
CA ARG A 658 -4.19 -12.06 -30.53
C ARG A 658 -3.04 -11.89 -29.55
N ARG A 659 -2.38 -12.99 -29.18
CA ARG A 659 -1.22 -12.94 -28.30
C ARG A 659 -0.06 -12.24 -29.00
N ARG A 660 0.55 -11.26 -28.33
CA ARG A 660 1.83 -10.68 -28.73
C ARG A 660 2.96 -11.66 -28.43
N ARG A 661 3.75 -11.98 -29.45
CA ARG A 661 4.84 -12.98 -29.34
C ARG A 661 6.10 -12.41 -28.69
N ASP A 662 6.25 -11.11 -28.76
CA ASP A 662 7.39 -10.30 -28.32
C ASP A 662 7.26 -9.78 -26.88
N ALA A 663 6.11 -9.97 -26.23
CA ALA A 663 5.88 -9.47 -24.88
C ALA A 663 6.58 -10.35 -23.82
N PRO A 664 7.49 -9.79 -22.99
CA PRO A 664 8.17 -10.52 -21.94
C PRO A 664 7.21 -10.89 -20.80
N GLN A 665 7.63 -11.83 -19.97
CA GLN A 665 7.06 -12.03 -18.63
C GLN A 665 7.83 -11.19 -17.64
N GLY A 666 7.14 -10.61 -16.66
CA GLY A 666 7.77 -9.72 -15.69
C GLY A 666 6.75 -9.06 -14.77
N THR A 667 7.16 -7.97 -14.11
CA THR A 667 6.20 -7.16 -13.38
C THR A 667 5.20 -6.53 -14.36
N LEU A 668 4.00 -6.25 -13.89
CA LEU A 668 2.98 -5.64 -14.73
C LEU A 668 3.44 -4.27 -15.28
N ALA A 669 4.21 -3.50 -14.49
CA ALA A 669 4.77 -2.22 -14.95
C ALA A 669 5.76 -2.41 -16.12
N ASP A 670 6.71 -3.35 -15.98
CA ASP A 670 7.75 -3.59 -16.99
C ASP A 670 7.17 -4.06 -18.32
N VAL A 671 6.19 -4.97 -18.24
CA VAL A 671 5.56 -5.55 -19.43
C VAL A 671 4.74 -4.50 -20.17
N LEU A 672 4.09 -3.58 -19.47
CA LEU A 672 3.37 -2.46 -20.10
C LEU A 672 4.33 -1.47 -20.76
N ALA A 673 5.44 -1.13 -20.10
CA ALA A 673 6.46 -0.27 -20.69
C ALA A 673 7.10 -0.90 -21.94
N HIS A 674 7.32 -2.22 -21.94
CA HIS A 674 7.86 -2.95 -23.09
C HIS A 674 6.89 -3.01 -24.26
N ALA A 675 5.62 -3.33 -24.01
CA ALA A 675 4.58 -3.45 -25.03
C ALA A 675 4.32 -2.13 -25.82
N GLN A 676 4.94 -1.02 -25.42
CA GLN A 676 4.85 0.25 -26.14
C GLN A 676 6.05 0.54 -27.03
N ARG A 677 7.20 -0.09 -26.78
CA ARG A 677 8.43 0.12 -27.56
C ARG A 677 8.45 -0.72 -28.84
N SER A 678 7.69 -1.81 -28.84
CA SER A 678 7.46 -2.68 -30.00
C SER A 678 6.07 -2.54 -30.55
#